data_AF-A0A933HWD1-F1
#
_entry.id   AF-A0A933HWD1-F1
#
_cell.length_a   1.000
_cell.length_b   1.000
_cell.length_c   1.000
_cell.angle_alpha   90.00
_cell.angle_beta   90.00
_cell.angle_gamma   90.00
#
_symmetry.space_group_name_H-M   'P 1'
#
loop_
_entity.id
_entity.type
_entity.pdbx_description
1 polymer ?
#
loop_
_entity_poly.entity_id
_entity_poly.type
_entity_poly.pdbx_seq_one_letter_code
_entity_poly.pdbx_strand_id
1 'polypeptide(L)'
;MPAPNPKPPPSHYDSAQLEAALRSVGVQEGDIVFTHVGLGLLGYPNEGATEEAMYRVARDAFMRVLGPRGTLLAPAYSYSFCRGEDFDPDATPSTAGPFAERFRKESGGLRSLDPIFSVGGLGPAAAELLRDLPRECFGPDSFFDRLLRAGGKLCNIGVGFRFATYVHFVEHREAVPYRFRKRFPGWVCVRGRRDYQEWLSFVRVQVDNTLPDLRRLQTAAAACGGFARARVGRGEVTCVRCVDMDRFCAEGIRRDPWFLARGPALDLAAGDCARCGPQAPATAIPVTTSDSRPEPLLRSLAPLPAYPLSSACETAVARLAADLPVRTLSCFTGARAGRTVVPERWLCRDASLEEAGGRTILSLRDHPLLASYYSAPCDTELELAEIRPRLRTHALSEAVPLGAEPDHLHWSLCVSAEFREALKPGRYRARIDAFHLYGSMTVAEVLAEGVTEEIVVIAAHADHRGMANDSLSGAVAASCAMRRRIKERGRQSVLLLLAPKTFGLPWYFRSRPEVATRARALILVESMGLAEEPVLQFPRQSEGPCHRAVVTALKEAAPALTEARGDSAWLSAADLADLPHGLPVYCLNRSAHPLDKEAPYPGFRTSLETPDFVSFRHLEDSVDLLSRFLSRLDSSVERRRS
;
A
#
# COMPACT_ATOMS: atom_id res chain seq x y z
N MET A 1 49.81 32.22 -31.01
CA MET A 1 49.62 32.34 -29.55
C MET A 1 48.38 31.56 -29.17
N PRO A 2 48.43 30.62 -28.21
CA PRO A 2 47.22 30.00 -27.70
C PRO A 2 46.35 31.08 -27.03
N ALA A 3 45.04 30.99 -27.22
CA ALA A 3 44.09 31.93 -26.63
C ALA A 3 44.32 32.00 -25.11
N PRO A 4 44.30 33.20 -24.49
CA PRO A 4 44.43 33.30 -23.05
C PRO A 4 43.34 32.45 -22.40
N ASN A 5 43.76 31.56 -21.48
CA ASN A 5 42.83 30.78 -20.68
C ASN A 5 41.75 31.71 -20.13
N PRO A 6 40.46 31.34 -20.20
CA PRO A 6 39.40 32.17 -19.64
C PRO A 6 39.74 32.48 -18.18
N LYS A 7 39.72 33.76 -17.80
CA LYS A 7 39.95 34.19 -16.42
C LYS A 7 39.04 33.32 -15.53
N PRO A 8 39.59 32.67 -14.47
CA PRO A 8 38.76 31.91 -13.55
C PRO A 8 37.66 32.84 -13.03
N PRO A 9 36.42 32.34 -12.87
CA PRO A 9 35.34 33.15 -12.35
C PRO A 9 35.78 33.76 -11.01
N PRO A 10 35.37 35.00 -10.69
CA PRO A 10 35.72 35.61 -9.42
C PRO A 10 35.32 34.67 -8.28
N SER A 11 36.23 34.41 -7.35
CA SER A 11 35.96 33.60 -6.18
C SER A 11 35.09 34.39 -5.19
N HIS A 12 34.28 33.68 -4.42
CA HIS A 12 33.24 34.25 -3.57
C HIS A 12 33.50 34.01 -2.09
N TYR A 13 34.16 32.91 -1.76
CA TYR A 13 34.50 32.54 -0.40
C TYR A 13 35.75 31.65 -0.36
N ASP A 14 36.25 31.33 0.83
CA ASP A 14 37.25 30.29 1.05
C ASP A 14 36.84 29.31 2.18
N SER A 15 37.62 28.24 2.36
CA SER A 15 37.37 27.25 3.41
C SER A 15 37.30 27.88 4.81
N ALA A 16 38.15 28.86 5.12
CA ALA A 16 38.19 29.48 6.45
C ALA A 16 36.91 30.26 6.75
N GLN A 17 36.38 30.99 5.76
CA GLN A 17 35.10 31.66 5.85
C GLN A 17 33.93 30.68 6.02
N LEU A 18 33.96 29.54 5.33
CA LEU A 18 32.94 28.51 5.48
C LEU A 18 33.01 27.83 6.87
N GLU A 19 34.21 27.52 7.36
CA GLU A 19 34.42 27.00 8.71
C GLU A 19 33.95 27.99 9.79
N ALA A 20 34.29 29.27 9.64
CA ALA A 20 33.82 30.33 10.54
C ALA A 20 32.29 30.46 10.52
N ALA A 21 31.67 30.37 9.33
CA ALA A 21 30.22 30.38 9.19
C ALA A 21 29.58 29.19 9.90
N LEU A 22 30.10 27.96 9.71
CA LEU A 22 29.64 26.74 10.39
C LEU A 22 29.70 26.89 11.92
N ARG A 23 30.82 27.39 12.46
CA ARG A 23 30.97 27.64 13.90
C ARG A 23 29.99 28.71 14.40
N SER A 24 29.81 29.79 13.64
CA SER A 24 28.91 30.89 14.03
C SER A 24 27.43 30.48 14.07
N VAL A 25 27.03 29.47 13.28
CA VAL A 25 25.68 28.89 13.36
C VAL A 25 25.56 27.78 14.41
N GLY A 26 26.59 27.58 15.23
CA GLY A 26 26.54 26.67 16.37
C GLY A 26 26.91 25.21 16.06
N VAL A 27 27.59 24.94 14.94
CA VAL A 27 28.25 23.64 14.72
C VAL A 27 29.55 23.60 15.53
N GLN A 28 29.73 22.53 16.30
CA GLN A 28 30.79 22.34 17.28
C GLN A 28 31.47 20.98 17.09
N GLU A 29 32.64 20.82 17.72
CA GLU A 29 33.35 19.56 17.74
C GLU A 29 32.48 18.47 18.42
N GLY A 30 32.44 17.27 17.83
CA GLY A 30 31.66 16.15 18.36
C GLY A 30 30.19 16.12 17.95
N ASP A 31 29.69 17.15 17.26
CA ASP A 31 28.30 17.16 16.80
C ASP A 31 28.00 16.04 15.79
N ILE A 32 26.73 15.64 15.75
CA ILE A 32 26.17 14.80 14.68
C ILE A 32 25.35 15.73 13.76
N VAL A 33 25.80 15.89 12.52
CA VAL A 33 25.20 16.81 11.55
C VAL A 33 24.63 16.04 10.37
N PHE A 34 23.36 16.26 10.05
CA PHE A 34 22.75 15.88 8.79
C PHE A 34 22.64 17.11 7.88
N THR A 35 23.22 17.05 6.68
CA THR A 35 23.37 18.22 5.80
C THR A 35 22.73 18.04 4.43
N HIS A 36 22.11 19.11 3.93
CA HIS A 36 21.84 19.32 2.51
C HIS A 36 22.73 20.44 1.98
N VAL A 37 23.40 20.20 0.85
CA VAL A 37 24.38 21.12 0.26
C VAL A 37 24.03 21.40 -1.20
N GLY A 38 23.80 22.67 -1.53
CA GLY A 38 23.75 23.15 -2.91
C GLY A 38 25.09 23.73 -3.33
N LEU A 39 25.97 22.92 -3.92
CA LEU A 39 27.38 23.28 -4.22
C LEU A 39 27.54 24.63 -4.93
N GLY A 40 26.69 24.94 -5.92
CA GLY A 40 26.78 26.18 -6.67
C GLY A 40 26.13 27.40 -6.01
N LEU A 41 25.34 27.21 -4.95
CA LEU A 41 24.53 28.29 -4.36
C LEU A 41 25.34 29.27 -3.51
N LEU A 42 26.54 28.87 -3.05
CA LEU A 42 27.48 29.79 -2.39
C LEU A 42 28.37 30.55 -3.39
N GLY A 43 28.33 30.22 -4.68
CA GLY A 43 29.35 30.63 -5.66
C GLY A 43 30.58 29.72 -5.63
N TYR A 44 31.70 30.20 -6.16
CA TYR A 44 32.95 29.43 -6.27
C TYR A 44 33.93 29.74 -5.13
N PRO A 45 34.52 28.73 -4.48
CA PRO A 45 35.57 28.93 -3.49
C PRO A 45 36.92 29.31 -4.14
N ASN A 46 37.81 29.94 -3.37
CA ASN A 46 39.18 30.30 -3.78
C ASN A 46 39.99 29.07 -4.25
N GLU A 47 39.71 27.91 -3.67
CA GLU A 47 40.39 26.64 -3.90
C GLU A 47 40.03 26.02 -5.27
N GLY A 48 38.96 26.47 -5.92
CA GLY A 48 38.64 26.08 -7.29
C GLY A 48 37.14 26.09 -7.61
N ALA A 49 36.83 26.28 -8.89
CA ALA A 49 35.46 26.36 -9.39
C ALA A 49 34.89 25.02 -9.87
N THR A 50 35.66 23.93 -9.82
CA THR A 50 35.18 22.61 -10.25
C THR A 50 34.23 22.01 -9.22
N GLU A 51 33.32 21.13 -9.64
CA GLU A 51 32.41 20.42 -8.73
C GLU A 51 33.17 19.64 -7.64
N GLU A 52 34.29 19.02 -8.00
CA GLU A 52 35.17 18.34 -7.05
C GLU A 52 35.78 19.30 -6.02
N ALA A 53 36.25 20.47 -6.45
CA ALA A 53 36.80 21.47 -5.54
C ALA A 53 35.72 21.99 -4.57
N MET A 54 34.53 22.32 -5.08
CA MET A 54 33.40 22.76 -4.25
C MET A 54 32.97 21.67 -3.25
N TYR A 55 32.92 20.40 -3.70
CA TYR A 55 32.63 19.27 -2.82
C TYR A 55 33.65 19.13 -1.69
N ARG A 56 34.96 19.14 -2.03
CA ARG A 56 36.03 19.03 -1.03
C ARG A 56 35.99 20.16 -0.04
N VAL A 57 35.86 21.41 -0.48
CA VAL A 57 35.78 22.58 0.41
C VAL A 57 34.61 22.44 1.39
N ALA A 58 33.41 22.07 0.92
CA ALA A 58 32.25 21.91 1.79
C ALA A 58 32.41 20.74 2.77
N ARG A 59 32.86 19.57 2.29
CA ARG A 59 33.08 18.38 3.10
C ARG A 59 34.17 18.62 4.15
N ASP A 60 35.33 19.15 3.74
CA ASP A 60 36.48 19.39 4.61
C ASP A 60 36.15 20.41 5.70
N ALA A 61 35.42 21.47 5.36
CA ALA A 61 35.00 22.47 6.34
C ALA A 61 34.13 21.83 7.44
N PHE A 62 33.16 20.97 7.08
CA PHE A 62 32.42 20.21 8.08
C PHE A 62 33.34 19.31 8.92
N MET A 63 34.16 18.47 8.28
CA MET A 63 35.01 17.51 9.01
C MET A 63 36.01 18.19 9.96
N ARG A 64 36.55 19.37 9.60
CA ARG A 64 37.41 20.17 10.47
C ARG A 64 36.66 20.78 11.65
N VAL A 65 35.44 21.26 11.45
CA VAL A 65 34.61 21.83 12.52
C VAL A 65 34.15 20.77 13.49
N LEU A 66 33.72 19.62 12.97
CA LEU A 66 33.21 18.46 13.71
C LEU A 66 34.33 17.70 14.45
N GLY A 67 35.55 17.71 13.92
CA GLY A 67 36.69 16.99 14.49
C GLY A 67 36.51 15.46 14.49
N PRO A 68 37.44 14.72 15.10
CA PRO A 68 37.47 13.25 15.04
C PRO A 68 36.30 12.56 15.78
N ARG A 69 35.62 13.28 16.68
CA ARG A 69 34.46 12.78 17.43
C ARG A 69 33.12 13.08 16.76
N GLY A 70 33.08 14.02 15.81
CA GLY A 70 31.84 14.41 15.15
C GLY A 70 31.51 13.52 13.96
N THR A 71 30.24 13.54 13.57
CA THR A 71 29.70 12.70 12.49
C THR A 71 28.97 13.58 11.48
N LEU A 72 29.32 13.43 10.21
CA LEU A 72 28.65 14.07 9.08
C LEU A 72 27.79 13.05 8.34
N LEU A 73 26.53 13.38 8.11
CA LEU A 73 25.54 12.57 7.40
C LEU A 73 24.96 13.39 6.27
N ALA A 74 24.66 12.76 5.14
CA ALA A 74 24.03 13.44 4.01
C ALA A 74 23.06 12.49 3.27
N PRO A 75 22.04 13.03 2.60
CA PRO A 75 21.20 12.26 1.70
C PRO A 75 22.02 11.42 0.73
N ALA A 76 21.60 10.18 0.54
CA ALA A 76 22.01 9.28 -0.53
C ALA A 76 20.78 8.77 -1.28
N TYR A 77 19.67 9.53 -1.30
CA TYR A 77 18.36 9.11 -1.81
C TYR A 77 18.44 8.57 -3.24
N SER A 78 17.73 7.49 -3.54
CA SER A 78 17.64 6.96 -4.90
C SER A 78 16.21 6.91 -5.43
N TYR A 79 15.20 6.79 -4.58
CA TYR A 79 13.80 6.54 -4.97
C TYR A 79 13.64 5.30 -5.89
N SER A 80 14.52 4.31 -5.77
CA SER A 80 14.58 3.13 -6.65
C SER A 80 13.27 2.35 -6.61
N PHE A 81 12.78 2.06 -5.41
CA PHE A 81 11.51 1.37 -5.24
C PHE A 81 10.31 2.19 -5.72
N CYS A 82 10.41 3.53 -5.83
CA CYS A 82 9.35 4.34 -6.43
C CYS A 82 9.31 4.23 -7.97
N ARG A 83 10.35 3.65 -8.58
CA ARG A 83 10.50 3.47 -10.04
C ARG A 83 10.51 2.00 -10.48
N GLY A 84 10.29 1.06 -9.56
CA GLY A 84 10.40 -0.38 -9.87
C GLY A 84 11.84 -0.82 -10.16
N GLU A 85 12.83 -0.12 -9.58
CA GLU A 85 14.25 -0.43 -9.74
C GLU A 85 14.79 -1.13 -8.49
N ASP A 86 15.70 -2.08 -8.70
CA ASP A 86 16.48 -2.70 -7.62
C ASP A 86 17.38 -1.65 -6.93
N PHE A 87 17.60 -1.83 -5.63
CA PHE A 87 18.46 -0.97 -4.82
C PHE A 87 19.71 -1.71 -4.35
N ASP A 88 20.87 -1.25 -4.78
CA ASP A 88 22.18 -1.69 -4.30
C ASP A 88 22.84 -0.51 -3.56
N PRO A 89 23.14 -0.62 -2.25
CA PRO A 89 23.70 0.49 -1.50
C PRO A 89 25.07 0.93 -2.03
N ASP A 90 25.84 0.04 -2.65
CA ASP A 90 27.17 0.31 -3.21
C ASP A 90 27.07 0.87 -4.64
N ALA A 91 26.19 0.30 -5.48
CA ALA A 91 26.12 0.64 -6.91
C ALA A 91 25.08 1.73 -7.25
N THR A 92 23.92 1.77 -6.58
CA THR A 92 22.82 2.66 -6.96
C THR A 92 23.19 4.13 -6.70
N PRO A 93 23.20 5.01 -7.73
CA PRO A 93 23.52 6.42 -7.56
C PRO A 93 22.51 7.17 -6.68
N SER A 94 22.97 8.26 -6.05
CA SER A 94 22.08 9.21 -5.42
C SER A 94 21.48 10.19 -6.44
N THR A 95 20.22 10.54 -6.23
CA THR A 95 19.45 11.55 -6.97
C THR A 95 19.36 12.89 -6.23
N ALA A 96 19.94 13.00 -5.04
CA ALA A 96 19.86 14.19 -4.17
C ALA A 96 20.85 15.31 -4.53
N GLY A 97 21.48 15.23 -5.71
CA GLY A 97 22.40 16.23 -6.25
C GLY A 97 23.89 15.85 -6.15
N PRO A 98 24.79 16.68 -6.70
CA PRO A 98 26.18 16.28 -6.90
C PRO A 98 26.98 16.11 -5.61
N PHE A 99 26.70 16.91 -4.56
CA PHE A 99 27.32 16.71 -3.24
C PHE A 99 26.94 15.35 -2.67
N ALA A 100 25.66 15.01 -2.68
CA ALA A 100 25.14 13.75 -2.16
C ALA A 100 25.76 12.53 -2.85
N GLU A 101 25.87 12.55 -4.18
CA GLU A 101 26.47 11.45 -4.94
C GLU A 101 27.97 11.28 -4.68
N ARG A 102 28.73 12.37 -4.58
CA ARG A 102 30.16 12.30 -4.21
C ARG A 102 30.32 11.83 -2.76
N PHE A 103 29.52 12.37 -1.85
CA PHE A 103 29.51 11.98 -0.44
C PHE A 103 29.20 10.50 -0.24
N ARG A 104 28.21 9.98 -0.97
CA ARG A 104 27.86 8.56 -0.99
C ARG A 104 29.08 7.69 -1.35
N LYS A 105 29.82 8.05 -2.41
CA LYS A 105 31.02 7.31 -2.83
C LYS A 105 32.13 7.34 -1.78
N GLU A 106 32.28 8.47 -1.06
CA GLU A 106 33.30 8.63 -0.02
C GLU A 106 32.91 7.98 1.32
N SER A 107 31.63 7.73 1.57
CA SER A 107 31.14 7.12 2.82
C SER A 107 31.63 5.68 3.09
N GLY A 108 32.41 5.08 2.18
CA GLY A 108 33.08 3.80 2.41
C GLY A 108 32.12 2.63 2.64
N GLY A 109 30.93 2.66 2.05
CA GLY A 109 29.89 1.65 2.22
C GLY A 109 28.98 1.86 3.45
N LEU A 110 29.19 2.93 4.24
CA LEU A 110 28.27 3.32 5.31
C LEU A 110 27.05 4.06 4.75
N ARG A 111 26.19 3.32 4.07
CA ARG A 111 24.90 3.77 3.56
C ARG A 111 23.78 2.90 4.12
N SER A 112 22.71 3.52 4.61
CA SER A 112 21.52 2.78 5.07
C SER A 112 20.83 2.03 3.93
N LEU A 113 20.11 0.96 4.27
CA LEU A 113 19.39 0.11 3.30
C LEU A 113 18.02 0.65 2.85
N ASP A 114 17.65 1.88 3.22
CA ASP A 114 16.42 2.53 2.75
C ASP A 114 16.50 2.81 1.22
N PRO A 115 15.71 2.12 0.38
CA PRO A 115 15.79 2.22 -1.07
C PRO A 115 15.14 3.50 -1.63
N ILE A 116 14.55 4.33 -0.76
CA ILE A 116 13.89 5.59 -1.11
C ILE A 116 14.73 6.74 -0.56
N PHE A 117 14.91 6.78 0.76
CA PHE A 117 15.55 7.86 1.51
C PHE A 117 16.87 7.45 2.17
N SER A 118 17.68 6.61 1.52
CA SER A 118 18.99 6.22 2.08
C SER A 118 19.87 7.42 2.44
N VAL A 119 20.68 7.24 3.49
CA VAL A 119 21.62 8.22 4.02
C VAL A 119 23.01 7.61 4.06
N GLY A 120 24.02 8.38 3.66
CA GLY A 120 25.43 8.05 3.84
C GLY A 120 26.01 8.76 5.06
N GLY A 121 27.08 8.21 5.66
CA GLY A 121 27.71 8.83 6.83
C GLY A 121 29.24 8.70 6.89
N LEU A 122 29.88 9.70 7.49
CA LEU A 122 31.29 9.75 7.85
C LEU A 122 31.41 10.13 9.33
N GLY A 123 32.11 9.31 10.12
CA GLY A 123 32.33 9.56 11.55
C GLY A 123 31.78 8.46 12.47
N PRO A 124 32.09 8.51 13.77
CA PRO A 124 31.91 7.39 14.70
C PRO A 124 30.45 7.00 14.96
N ALA A 125 29.48 7.90 14.81
CA ALA A 125 28.07 7.59 15.03
C ALA A 125 27.35 7.02 13.79
N ALA A 126 27.96 7.10 12.60
CA ALA A 126 27.30 6.77 11.34
C ALA A 126 26.81 5.32 11.27
N ALA A 127 27.64 4.36 11.69
CA ALA A 127 27.29 2.94 11.62
C ALA A 127 26.05 2.60 12.45
N GLU A 128 25.94 3.15 13.66
CA GLU A 128 24.81 2.89 14.56
C GLU A 128 23.52 3.56 14.08
N LEU A 129 23.63 4.78 13.53
CA LEU A 129 22.47 5.51 13.02
C LEU A 129 21.88 4.90 11.74
N LEU A 130 22.68 4.16 10.96
CA LEU A 130 22.31 3.68 9.62
C LEU A 130 22.06 2.17 9.52
N ARG A 131 22.48 1.39 10.51
CA ARG A 131 22.32 -0.08 10.51
C ARG A 131 20.88 -0.50 10.78
N ASP A 132 20.46 -1.62 10.19
CA ASP A 132 19.26 -2.36 10.60
C ASP A 132 18.00 -1.48 10.77
N LEU A 133 17.81 -0.52 9.86
CA LEU A 133 16.65 0.38 9.90
C LEU A 133 15.35 -0.40 9.64
N PRO A 134 14.25 -0.06 10.33
CA PRO A 134 12.94 -0.61 10.02
C PRO A 134 12.50 -0.18 8.61
N ARG A 135 11.68 -1.02 7.96
CA ARG A 135 11.19 -0.82 6.58
C ARG A 135 10.07 0.23 6.49
N GLU A 136 10.21 1.34 7.21
CA GLU A 136 9.32 2.50 7.19
C GLU A 136 10.16 3.79 7.28
N CYS A 137 10.29 4.52 6.17
CA CYS A 137 11.28 5.60 5.97
C CYS A 137 11.25 6.69 7.05
N PHE A 138 10.06 6.96 7.60
CA PHE A 138 9.80 8.03 8.55
C PHE A 138 9.20 7.52 9.88
N GLY A 139 9.17 6.21 10.08
CA GLY A 139 8.54 5.59 11.24
C GLY A 139 9.37 5.65 12.52
N PRO A 140 8.84 5.06 13.61
CA PRO A 140 9.61 4.80 14.82
C PRO A 140 10.89 4.04 14.48
N ASP A 141 11.99 4.45 15.08
CA ASP A 141 13.35 3.93 14.85
C ASP A 141 13.91 4.11 13.43
N SER A 142 13.26 4.91 12.58
CA SER A 142 13.85 5.39 11.33
C SER A 142 15.13 6.22 11.59
N PHE A 143 15.91 6.46 10.53
CA PHE A 143 17.09 7.34 10.60
C PHE A 143 16.78 8.69 11.26
N PHE A 144 15.66 9.32 10.91
CA PHE A 144 15.29 10.64 11.43
C PHE A 144 14.94 10.60 12.93
N ASP A 145 14.32 9.51 13.39
CA ASP A 145 14.04 9.28 14.82
C ASP A 145 15.33 9.04 15.62
N ARG A 146 16.23 8.20 15.08
CA ARG A 146 17.57 7.97 15.66
C ARG A 146 18.39 9.26 15.72
N LEU A 147 18.35 10.07 14.66
CA LEU A 147 19.02 11.37 14.60
C LEU A 147 18.49 12.33 15.66
N LEU A 148 17.17 12.36 15.87
CA LEU A 148 16.54 13.16 16.94
C LEU A 148 17.04 12.71 18.32
N ARG A 149 16.99 11.41 18.62
CA ARG A 149 17.42 10.85 19.91
C ARG A 149 18.92 11.05 20.18
N ALA A 150 19.74 11.04 19.13
CA ALA A 150 21.18 11.28 19.22
C ALA A 150 21.55 12.76 19.37
N GLY A 151 20.57 13.67 19.45
CA GLY A 151 20.82 15.11 19.59
C GLY A 151 21.36 15.77 18.31
N GLY A 152 21.06 15.20 17.15
CA GLY A 152 21.58 15.65 15.87
C GLY A 152 21.17 17.08 15.49
N LYS A 153 21.91 17.67 14.55
CA LYS A 153 21.66 19.00 13.98
C LYS A 153 21.39 18.90 12.47
N LEU A 154 20.47 19.72 11.99
CA LEU A 154 20.25 19.92 10.56
C LEU A 154 21.05 21.17 10.15
N CYS A 155 22.14 20.98 9.41
CA CYS A 155 22.99 22.09 8.97
C CYS A 155 23.09 22.13 7.45
N ASN A 156 22.49 23.12 6.81
CA ASN A 156 22.38 23.18 5.35
C ASN A 156 23.22 24.32 4.77
N ILE A 157 23.80 24.06 3.60
CA ILE A 157 24.61 25.01 2.84
C ILE A 157 23.86 25.43 1.57
N GLY A 158 23.55 26.72 1.46
CA GLY A 158 23.00 27.36 0.26
C GLY A 158 21.51 27.10 -0.02
N VAL A 159 20.91 26.07 0.57
CA VAL A 159 19.52 25.64 0.29
C VAL A 159 18.51 26.04 1.39
N GLY A 160 19.01 26.46 2.56
CA GLY A 160 18.18 26.72 3.75
C GLY A 160 17.35 25.49 4.18
N PHE A 161 16.23 25.72 4.86
CA PHE A 161 15.36 24.64 5.35
C PHE A 161 14.19 24.26 4.42
N ARG A 162 14.09 24.89 3.24
CA ARG A 162 12.99 24.64 2.29
C ARG A 162 12.92 23.20 1.79
N PHE A 163 14.04 22.48 1.85
CA PHE A 163 14.17 21.09 1.40
C PHE A 163 14.46 20.13 2.56
N ALA A 164 14.19 20.53 3.80
CA ALA A 164 14.51 19.72 4.97
C ALA A 164 13.62 18.46 5.01
N THR A 165 14.12 17.33 4.49
CA THR A 165 13.39 16.04 4.50
C THR A 165 12.93 15.62 5.89
N TYR A 166 13.63 16.07 6.94
CA TYR A 166 13.26 15.87 8.35
C TYR A 166 11.81 16.27 8.67
N VAL A 167 11.23 17.27 7.98
CA VAL A 167 9.84 17.66 8.23
C VAL A 167 8.85 16.53 7.97
N HIS A 168 9.14 15.63 7.03
CA HIS A 168 8.28 14.49 6.71
C HIS A 168 8.27 13.42 7.81
N PHE A 169 9.34 13.34 8.61
CA PHE A 169 9.37 12.54 9.83
C PHE A 169 8.38 13.09 10.87
N VAL A 170 8.37 14.42 11.08
CA VAL A 170 7.42 15.04 12.00
C VAL A 170 5.98 14.91 11.48
N GLU A 171 5.75 15.13 10.18
CA GLU A 171 4.44 14.94 9.54
C GLU A 171 3.90 13.52 9.75
N HIS A 172 4.76 12.50 9.64
CA HIS A 172 4.38 11.10 9.86
C HIS A 172 4.03 10.82 11.32
N ARG A 173 4.86 11.30 12.25
CA ARG A 173 4.63 11.12 13.69
C ARG A 173 3.35 11.80 14.16
N GLU A 174 3.09 13.02 13.69
CA GLU A 174 1.89 13.78 14.04
C GLU A 174 0.66 13.38 13.20
N ALA A 175 0.81 12.41 12.28
CA ALA A 175 -0.26 11.87 11.44
C ALA A 175 -1.07 12.95 10.68
N VAL A 176 -0.37 13.85 9.99
CA VAL A 176 -1.03 14.94 9.22
C VAL A 176 -2.00 14.38 8.17
N PRO A 177 -3.14 15.06 7.91
CA PRO A 177 -4.23 14.49 7.12
C PRO A 177 -3.95 14.42 5.63
N TYR A 178 -3.00 15.22 5.11
CA TYR A 178 -2.72 15.36 3.67
C TYR A 178 -1.66 14.39 3.13
N ARG A 179 -1.23 13.43 3.95
CA ARG A 179 -0.26 12.39 3.60
C ARG A 179 -0.76 11.03 4.09
N PHE A 180 -0.29 9.97 3.45
CA PHE A 180 -0.66 8.60 3.79
C PHE A 180 0.53 7.65 3.63
N ARG A 181 0.45 6.48 4.28
CA ARG A 181 1.46 5.43 4.12
C ARG A 181 1.24 4.72 2.79
N LYS A 182 2.26 4.70 1.95
CA LYS A 182 2.27 3.94 0.70
C LYS A 182 3.35 2.87 0.76
N ARG A 183 2.96 1.66 0.34
CA ARG A 183 3.85 0.51 0.19
C ARG A 183 4.60 0.61 -1.12
N PHE A 184 5.89 0.30 -1.09
CA PHE A 184 6.78 0.22 -2.24
C PHE A 184 7.56 -1.11 -2.16
N PRO A 185 7.24 -2.10 -3.00
CA PRO A 185 8.01 -3.34 -3.08
C PRO A 185 9.25 -3.17 -3.97
N GLY A 186 10.24 -4.04 -3.78
CA GLY A 186 11.38 -4.13 -4.67
C GLY A 186 12.47 -5.04 -4.11
N TRP A 187 13.61 -5.08 -4.77
CA TRP A 187 14.74 -5.91 -4.37
C TRP A 187 15.89 -5.07 -3.84
N VAL A 188 16.38 -5.43 -2.66
CA VAL A 188 17.63 -4.90 -2.11
C VAL A 188 18.76 -5.88 -2.42
N CYS A 189 19.81 -5.40 -3.07
CA CYS A 189 20.97 -6.16 -3.50
C CYS A 189 22.17 -5.81 -2.63
N VAL A 190 22.68 -6.74 -1.83
CA VAL A 190 23.87 -6.54 -0.99
C VAL A 190 24.87 -7.64 -1.27
N ARG A 191 26.06 -7.28 -1.76
CA ARG A 191 27.16 -8.23 -2.06
C ARG A 191 26.70 -9.40 -2.95
N GLY A 192 25.90 -9.09 -3.97
CA GLY A 192 25.34 -10.08 -4.90
C GLY A 192 24.15 -10.89 -4.36
N ARG A 193 23.79 -10.75 -3.09
CA ARG A 193 22.56 -11.35 -2.55
C ARG A 193 21.37 -10.42 -2.77
N ARG A 194 20.33 -10.94 -3.42
CA ARG A 194 19.09 -10.23 -3.69
C ARG A 194 18.03 -10.62 -2.65
N ASP A 195 17.43 -9.64 -1.98
CA ASP A 195 16.42 -9.81 -0.93
C ASP A 195 15.17 -9.00 -1.28
N TYR A 196 14.00 -9.67 -1.36
CA TYR A 196 12.74 -8.98 -1.65
C TYR A 196 12.26 -8.26 -0.39
N GLN A 197 11.98 -6.97 -0.52
CA GLN A 197 11.55 -6.14 0.59
C GLN A 197 10.38 -5.26 0.19
N GLU A 198 9.58 -4.90 1.19
CA GLU A 198 8.52 -3.91 1.08
C GLU A 198 8.82 -2.80 2.05
N TRP A 199 8.88 -1.57 1.54
CA TRP A 199 9.13 -0.37 2.33
C TRP A 199 7.87 0.50 2.37
N LEU A 200 7.58 1.05 3.53
CA LEU A 200 6.54 2.06 3.71
C LEU A 200 7.14 3.46 3.66
N SER A 201 6.54 4.35 2.89
CA SER A 201 6.87 5.78 2.91
C SER A 201 5.62 6.62 3.13
N PHE A 202 5.77 7.79 3.75
CA PHE A 202 4.68 8.69 4.04
C PHE A 202 4.56 9.73 2.93
N VAL A 203 3.73 9.44 1.94
CA VAL A 203 3.61 10.21 0.69
C VAL A 203 2.46 11.20 0.77
N ARG A 204 2.55 12.30 0.02
CA ARG A 204 1.45 13.27 -0.09
C ARG A 204 0.33 12.72 -0.98
N VAL A 205 -0.91 13.10 -0.68
CA VAL A 205 -2.02 13.01 -1.65
C VAL A 205 -1.70 13.93 -2.83
N GLN A 206 -1.97 13.54 -4.07
CA GLN A 206 -1.46 14.26 -5.24
C GLN A 206 -2.31 15.48 -5.64
N VAL A 207 -2.70 16.31 -4.66
CA VAL A 207 -3.41 17.59 -4.86
C VAL A 207 -2.53 18.78 -4.48
N ASP A 208 -2.74 19.94 -5.11
CA ASP A 208 -1.84 21.09 -4.99
C ASP A 208 -1.72 21.64 -3.56
N ASN A 209 -2.80 21.59 -2.79
CA ASN A 209 -2.85 22.07 -1.40
C ASN A 209 -1.90 21.28 -0.48
N THR A 210 -1.50 20.07 -0.86
CA THR A 210 -0.61 19.21 -0.05
C THR A 210 0.87 19.42 -0.38
N LEU A 211 1.18 20.29 -1.35
CA LEU A 211 2.56 20.65 -1.64
C LEU A 211 3.21 21.26 -0.39
N PRO A 212 4.45 20.88 -0.06
CA PRO A 212 5.14 21.42 1.10
C PRO A 212 5.23 22.95 1.05
N ASP A 213 4.93 23.59 2.16
CA ASP A 213 5.11 25.03 2.36
C ASP A 213 5.72 25.31 3.74
N LEU A 214 7.03 25.49 3.75
CA LEU A 214 7.80 25.67 4.98
C LEU A 214 7.98 27.15 5.35
N ARG A 215 7.30 28.09 4.68
CA ARG A 215 7.43 29.53 4.98
C ARG A 215 6.96 29.85 6.40
N ARG A 216 5.84 29.27 6.83
CA ARG A 216 5.29 29.46 8.18
C ARG A 216 6.23 28.91 9.26
N LEU A 217 6.80 27.73 9.00
CA LEU A 217 7.84 27.14 9.84
C LEU A 217 9.04 28.08 9.96
N GLN A 218 9.55 28.60 8.83
CA GLN A 218 10.68 29.54 8.82
C GLN A 218 10.41 30.82 9.61
N THR A 219 9.21 31.38 9.51
CA THR A 219 8.82 32.57 10.28
C THR A 219 8.73 32.26 11.78
N ALA A 220 8.07 31.17 12.17
CA ALA A 220 7.95 30.77 13.57
C ALA A 220 9.31 30.47 14.20
N ALA A 221 10.15 29.75 13.47
CA ALA A 221 11.53 29.44 13.79
C ALA A 221 12.39 30.68 14.09
N ALA A 222 12.33 31.68 13.20
CA ALA A 222 13.10 32.92 13.32
C ALA A 222 12.71 33.74 14.55
N ALA A 223 11.42 33.75 14.92
CA ALA A 223 10.92 34.51 16.07
C ALA A 223 11.40 33.96 17.43
N CYS A 224 11.77 32.67 17.50
CA CYS A 224 12.12 32.00 18.75
C CYS A 224 13.63 31.74 18.93
N GLY A 225 14.49 32.27 18.05
CA GLY A 225 15.95 32.19 18.18
C GLY A 225 16.58 30.81 17.98
N GLY A 226 15.80 29.79 17.60
CA GLY A 226 16.27 28.40 17.44
C GLY A 226 16.97 28.10 16.11
N PHE A 227 17.01 29.07 15.19
CA PHE A 227 17.52 28.90 13.82
C PHE A 227 18.65 29.87 13.56
N ALA A 228 19.87 29.35 13.53
CA ALA A 228 21.06 30.14 13.29
C ALA A 228 21.35 30.21 11.78
N ARG A 229 21.82 31.38 11.33
CA ARG A 229 22.19 31.62 9.93
C ARG A 229 23.44 32.48 9.84
N ALA A 230 24.30 32.20 8.87
CA ALA A 230 25.50 32.98 8.59
C ALA A 230 25.70 33.11 7.08
N ARG A 231 25.97 34.33 6.61
CA ARG A 231 26.26 34.57 5.18
C ARG A 231 27.67 34.09 4.86
N VAL A 232 27.81 33.43 3.71
CA VAL A 232 29.10 33.04 3.13
C VAL A 232 28.99 33.02 1.61
N GLY A 233 29.95 33.63 0.93
CA GLY A 233 29.89 33.81 -0.52
C GLY A 233 28.59 34.49 -0.96
N ARG A 234 27.88 33.86 -1.90
CA ARG A 234 26.58 34.34 -2.42
C ARG A 234 25.36 33.83 -1.64
N GLY A 235 25.56 32.95 -0.66
CA GLY A 235 24.47 32.28 0.04
C GLY A 235 24.64 32.33 1.55
N GLU A 236 24.13 31.29 2.21
CA GLU A 236 24.16 31.17 3.65
C GLU A 236 24.34 29.72 4.10
N VAL A 237 24.90 29.58 5.30
CA VAL A 237 24.84 28.37 6.12
C VAL A 237 23.72 28.56 7.11
N THR A 238 22.92 27.52 7.32
CA THR A 238 21.82 27.51 8.29
C THR A 238 21.95 26.29 9.19
N CYS A 239 21.65 26.42 10.48
CA CYS A 239 21.71 25.32 11.43
C CYS A 239 20.58 25.38 12.46
N VAL A 240 20.05 24.21 12.81
CA VAL A 240 19.02 24.02 13.83
C VAL A 240 19.20 22.65 14.47
N ARG A 241 18.96 22.53 15.78
CA ARG A 241 18.95 21.23 16.45
C ARG A 241 17.69 20.46 16.08
N CYS A 242 17.78 19.14 15.92
CA CYS A 242 16.61 18.32 15.59
C CYS A 242 15.50 18.49 16.64
N VAL A 243 15.84 18.59 17.93
CA VAL A 243 14.88 18.85 19.02
C VAL A 243 14.11 20.16 18.87
N ASP A 244 14.74 21.21 18.33
CA ASP A 244 14.07 22.49 18.11
C ASP A 244 13.19 22.42 16.87
N MET A 245 13.71 21.89 15.76
CA MET A 245 12.94 21.67 14.52
C MET A 245 11.69 20.83 14.79
N ASP A 246 11.84 19.75 15.55
CA ASP A 246 10.77 18.85 15.98
C ASP A 246 9.67 19.60 16.74
N ARG A 247 10.07 20.38 17.77
CA ARG A 247 9.15 21.19 18.56
C ARG A 247 8.36 22.16 17.68
N PHE A 248 9.02 22.92 16.82
CA PHE A 248 8.35 23.94 16.00
C PHE A 248 7.38 23.32 14.99
N CYS A 249 7.77 22.23 14.34
CA CYS A 249 6.89 21.48 13.44
C CYS A 249 5.67 20.94 14.20
N ALA A 250 5.89 20.24 15.32
CA ALA A 250 4.80 19.61 16.09
C ALA A 250 3.85 20.64 16.71
N GLU A 251 4.36 21.75 17.26
CA GLU A 251 3.51 22.83 17.77
C GLU A 251 2.71 23.51 16.65
N GLY A 252 3.33 23.72 15.49
CA GLY A 252 2.66 24.25 14.31
C GLY A 252 1.52 23.34 13.85
N ILE A 253 1.80 22.04 13.69
CA ILE A 253 0.82 21.02 13.27
C ILE A 253 -0.33 20.91 14.29
N ARG A 254 -0.04 20.95 15.60
CA ARG A 254 -1.07 20.90 16.65
C ARG A 254 -2.03 22.10 16.60
N ARG A 255 -1.53 23.28 16.20
CA ARG A 255 -2.37 24.48 16.03
C ARG A 255 -3.13 24.46 14.70
N ASP A 256 -2.50 23.96 13.65
CA ASP A 256 -3.05 23.83 12.32
C ASP A 256 -2.47 22.59 11.65
N PRO A 257 -3.27 21.52 11.44
CA PRO A 257 -2.79 20.30 10.81
C PRO A 257 -2.14 20.51 9.44
N TRP A 258 -2.41 21.63 8.75
CA TRP A 258 -1.85 22.00 7.44
C TRP A 258 -0.63 22.93 7.53
N PHE A 259 -0.03 23.08 8.71
CA PHE A 259 1.07 24.03 8.96
C PHE A 259 2.26 23.93 8.00
N LEU A 260 2.59 22.73 7.53
CA LEU A 260 3.73 22.43 6.66
C LEU A 260 3.34 22.21 5.19
N ALA A 261 2.07 22.42 4.85
CA ALA A 261 1.53 22.31 3.50
C ALA A 261 0.91 23.65 3.05
N ARG A 262 0.68 23.81 1.75
CA ARG A 262 0.06 25.03 1.21
C ARG A 262 -1.33 25.30 1.81
N GLY A 263 -2.13 24.25 2.02
CA GLY A 263 -3.51 24.38 2.45
C GLY A 263 -4.37 25.23 1.49
N PRO A 264 -5.60 25.61 1.87
CA PRO A 264 -6.33 25.13 3.06
C PRO A 264 -6.75 23.66 2.92
N ALA A 265 -7.39 23.14 3.97
CA ALA A 265 -8.00 21.80 3.93
C ALA A 265 -9.04 21.68 2.81
N LEU A 266 -9.11 20.49 2.21
CA LEU A 266 -10.13 20.11 1.24
C LEU A 266 -10.52 18.64 1.44
N ASP A 267 -11.58 18.21 0.75
CA ASP A 267 -11.82 16.79 0.51
C ASP A 267 -10.71 16.23 -0.39
N LEU A 268 -9.75 15.55 0.23
CA LEU A 268 -8.59 14.98 -0.44
C LEU A 268 -8.96 13.92 -1.47
N ALA A 269 -10.00 13.11 -1.20
CA ALA A 269 -10.42 12.06 -2.13
C ALA A 269 -11.08 12.69 -3.37
N ALA A 270 -11.96 13.67 -3.18
CA ALA A 270 -12.57 14.39 -4.30
C ALA A 270 -11.52 15.18 -5.10
N GLY A 271 -10.60 15.87 -4.42
CA GLY A 271 -9.51 16.61 -5.05
C GLY A 271 -8.58 15.71 -5.86
N ASP A 272 -8.21 14.54 -5.33
CA ASP A 272 -7.32 13.61 -6.03
C ASP A 272 -8.04 12.93 -7.20
N CYS A 273 -9.33 12.62 -7.06
CA CYS A 273 -10.18 12.12 -8.14
C CYS A 273 -10.31 13.11 -9.31
N ALA A 274 -10.26 14.43 -9.06
CA ALA A 274 -10.35 15.45 -10.11
C ALA A 274 -9.20 15.34 -11.14
N ARG A 275 -8.07 14.73 -10.78
CA ARG A 275 -6.93 14.47 -11.70
C ARG A 275 -7.27 13.50 -12.82
N CYS A 276 -8.28 12.67 -12.62
CA CYS A 276 -8.75 11.76 -13.67
C CYS A 276 -9.52 12.49 -14.77
N GLY A 277 -9.85 13.78 -14.58
CA GLY A 277 -10.77 14.50 -15.45
C GLY A 277 -12.21 13.99 -15.32
N PRO A 278 -13.10 14.33 -16.27
CA PRO A 278 -14.45 13.79 -16.28
C PRO A 278 -14.37 12.27 -16.37
N GLN A 279 -14.84 11.59 -15.32
CA GLN A 279 -15.09 10.16 -15.45
C GLN A 279 -16.30 10.03 -16.39
N ALA A 280 -16.21 9.16 -17.40
CA ALA A 280 -17.43 8.66 -18.03
C ALA A 280 -18.34 8.25 -16.87
N PRO A 281 -19.62 8.65 -16.84
CA PRO A 281 -20.51 8.30 -15.73
C PRO A 281 -20.31 6.81 -15.53
N ALA A 282 -19.75 6.42 -14.38
CA ALA A 282 -19.64 5.01 -14.02
C ALA A 282 -21.01 4.47 -14.34
N THR A 283 -21.11 3.59 -15.35
CA THR A 283 -22.40 3.18 -15.91
C THR A 283 -23.24 2.90 -14.70
N ALA A 284 -24.17 3.81 -14.41
CA ALA A 284 -24.79 3.83 -13.10
C ALA A 284 -25.63 2.59 -13.14
N ILE A 285 -25.10 1.47 -12.64
CA ILE A 285 -25.76 0.20 -12.81
C ILE A 285 -27.00 0.41 -11.98
N PRO A 286 -28.18 0.49 -12.63
CA PRO A 286 -29.37 0.94 -11.95
C PRO A 286 -29.52 0.01 -10.74
N VAL A 287 -29.58 0.59 -9.55
CA VAL A 287 -29.93 -0.16 -8.34
C VAL A 287 -31.41 -0.47 -8.52
N THR A 288 -31.71 -1.49 -9.33
CA THR A 288 -33.05 -2.04 -9.44
C THR A 288 -33.33 -2.80 -8.15
N THR A 289 -34.45 -2.46 -7.53
CA THR A 289 -34.89 -3.03 -6.28
C THR A 289 -35.32 -4.50 -6.43
N SER A 290 -34.90 -5.29 -5.43
CA SER A 290 -35.66 -6.33 -4.71
C SER A 290 -35.64 -7.81 -5.10
N ASP A 291 -34.73 -8.32 -5.95
CA ASP A 291 -34.61 -9.79 -6.04
C ASP A 291 -33.52 -10.32 -5.10
N SER A 292 -33.94 -10.75 -3.91
CA SER A 292 -33.07 -11.31 -2.86
C SER A 292 -32.72 -12.79 -3.08
N ARG A 293 -33.14 -13.37 -4.22
CA ARG A 293 -32.80 -14.76 -4.57
C ARG A 293 -31.36 -14.85 -5.08
N PRO A 294 -30.68 -16.00 -4.88
CA PRO A 294 -29.25 -16.10 -5.18
C PRO A 294 -28.90 -15.86 -6.66
N GLU A 295 -29.64 -16.47 -7.60
CA GLU A 295 -29.33 -16.37 -9.03
C GLU A 295 -29.43 -14.94 -9.58
N PRO A 296 -30.57 -14.23 -9.45
CA PRO A 296 -30.70 -12.87 -9.98
C PRO A 296 -29.68 -11.90 -9.37
N LEU A 297 -29.41 -12.05 -8.07
CA LEU A 297 -28.42 -11.23 -7.37
C LEU A 297 -27.01 -11.47 -7.93
N LEU A 298 -26.57 -12.73 -8.05
CA LEU A 298 -25.27 -13.07 -8.60
C LEU A 298 -25.11 -12.61 -10.05
N ARG A 299 -26.10 -12.85 -10.92
CA ARG A 299 -26.07 -12.41 -12.33
C ARG A 299 -25.99 -10.88 -12.47
N SER A 300 -26.61 -10.13 -11.55
CA SER A 300 -26.53 -8.67 -11.55
C SER A 300 -25.18 -8.12 -11.08
N LEU A 301 -24.44 -8.89 -10.26
CA LEU A 301 -23.20 -8.48 -9.63
C LEU A 301 -21.95 -8.93 -10.38
N ALA A 302 -21.96 -10.14 -10.95
CA ALA A 302 -20.79 -10.72 -11.63
C ALA A 302 -20.20 -9.85 -12.76
N PRO A 303 -20.99 -9.09 -13.54
CA PRO A 303 -20.44 -8.21 -14.58
C PRO A 303 -19.73 -6.95 -14.03
N LEU A 304 -19.86 -6.64 -12.74
CA LEU A 304 -19.26 -5.44 -12.17
C LEU A 304 -17.71 -5.49 -12.27
N PRO A 305 -17.06 -4.37 -12.65
CA PRO A 305 -15.60 -4.25 -12.60
C PRO A 305 -15.12 -4.02 -11.15
N ALA A 306 -15.52 -4.93 -10.26
CA ALA A 306 -15.23 -4.85 -8.84
C ALA A 306 -13.75 -5.11 -8.57
N TYR A 307 -13.17 -4.28 -7.72
CA TYR A 307 -11.81 -4.39 -7.23
C TYR A 307 -11.80 -3.88 -5.79
N PRO A 308 -10.81 -4.25 -4.96
CA PRO A 308 -10.63 -3.57 -3.69
C PRO A 308 -10.61 -2.05 -3.89
N LEU A 309 -11.43 -1.33 -3.12
CA LEU A 309 -11.62 0.12 -3.12
C LEU A 309 -12.25 0.72 -4.40
N SER A 310 -12.79 -0.09 -5.32
CA SER A 310 -13.52 0.45 -6.47
C SER A 310 -14.98 0.78 -6.14
N SER A 311 -15.55 1.77 -6.83
CA SER A 311 -16.98 2.09 -6.72
C SER A 311 -17.88 0.92 -7.12
N ALA A 312 -17.40 0.02 -7.99
CA ALA A 312 -18.10 -1.20 -8.36
C ALA A 312 -18.14 -2.20 -7.19
N CYS A 313 -17.06 -2.34 -6.42
CA CYS A 313 -17.06 -3.13 -5.18
C CYS A 313 -17.99 -2.51 -4.13
N GLU A 314 -17.99 -1.19 -3.97
CA GLU A 314 -18.92 -0.49 -3.06
C GLU A 314 -20.38 -0.73 -3.47
N THR A 315 -20.67 -0.69 -4.77
CA THR A 315 -21.99 -1.02 -5.33
C THR A 315 -22.37 -2.46 -5.04
N ALA A 316 -21.44 -3.41 -5.22
CA ALA A 316 -21.68 -4.82 -4.94
C ALA A 316 -22.01 -5.04 -3.45
N VAL A 317 -21.21 -4.46 -2.56
CA VAL A 317 -21.43 -4.52 -1.11
C VAL A 317 -22.77 -3.90 -0.73
N ALA A 318 -23.13 -2.74 -1.29
CA ALA A 318 -24.42 -2.10 -1.02
C ALA A 318 -25.62 -2.95 -1.46
N ARG A 319 -25.54 -3.62 -2.63
CA ARG A 319 -26.58 -4.55 -3.09
C ARG A 319 -26.65 -5.82 -2.25
N LEU A 320 -25.51 -6.40 -1.90
CA LEU A 320 -25.44 -7.55 -1.00
C LEU A 320 -26.00 -7.21 0.38
N ALA A 321 -25.82 -5.99 0.86
CA ALA A 321 -26.37 -5.53 2.13
C ALA A 321 -27.80 -4.95 2.02
N ALA A 322 -28.40 -4.92 0.82
CA ALA A 322 -29.73 -4.37 0.65
C ALA A 322 -30.76 -5.11 1.52
N ASP A 323 -31.65 -4.34 2.16
CA ASP A 323 -32.68 -4.79 3.09
C ASP A 323 -32.17 -5.42 4.40
N LEU A 324 -30.86 -5.30 4.70
CA LEU A 324 -30.27 -5.68 5.98
C LEU A 324 -30.00 -4.44 6.86
N PRO A 325 -29.99 -4.58 8.19
CA PRO A 325 -29.63 -3.49 9.11
C PRO A 325 -28.10 -3.26 9.09
N VAL A 326 -27.61 -2.62 8.03
CA VAL A 326 -26.19 -2.44 7.77
C VAL A 326 -25.61 -1.24 8.51
N ARG A 327 -24.43 -1.43 9.10
CA ARG A 327 -23.51 -0.38 9.50
C ARG A 327 -22.34 -0.34 8.51
N THR A 328 -22.20 0.77 7.81
CA THR A 328 -21.09 0.99 6.89
C THR A 328 -19.92 1.64 7.63
N LEU A 329 -18.74 1.07 7.46
CA LEU A 329 -17.46 1.58 7.97
C LEU A 329 -16.55 1.90 6.78
N SER A 330 -15.75 2.95 6.90
CA SER A 330 -14.81 3.34 5.85
C SER A 330 -13.41 3.57 6.41
N CYS A 331 -12.38 3.23 5.62
CA CYS A 331 -11.01 3.63 5.90
C CYS A 331 -10.31 4.16 4.67
N PHE A 332 -9.54 5.21 4.88
CA PHE A 332 -8.77 5.81 3.82
C PHE A 332 -7.51 5.00 3.47
N THR A 333 -7.08 5.15 2.23
CA THR A 333 -5.78 4.73 1.73
C THR A 333 -4.66 5.05 2.75
N GLY A 334 -3.78 4.08 2.98
CA GLY A 334 -2.65 4.16 3.91
C GLY A 334 -2.99 3.88 5.38
N ALA A 335 -4.24 3.56 5.71
CA ALA A 335 -4.59 3.02 7.03
C ALA A 335 -3.91 1.67 7.27
N ARG A 336 -3.44 1.41 8.50
CA ARG A 336 -2.82 0.12 8.84
C ARG A 336 -3.87 -1.00 8.85
N ALA A 337 -3.54 -2.11 8.18
CA ALA A 337 -4.32 -3.34 8.12
C ALA A 337 -3.36 -4.50 8.37
N GLY A 338 -3.28 -4.98 9.62
CA GLY A 338 -2.29 -5.99 10.00
C GLY A 338 -0.86 -5.53 9.79
N ARG A 339 -0.06 -6.31 9.04
CA ARG A 339 1.33 -6.01 8.68
C ARG A 339 1.44 -5.12 7.43
N THR A 340 0.32 -4.84 6.75
CA THR A 340 0.28 -4.00 5.55
C THR A 340 -0.54 -2.73 5.76
N VAL A 341 -0.79 -2.00 4.67
CA VAL A 341 -1.63 -0.81 4.63
C VAL A 341 -2.69 -0.94 3.55
N VAL A 342 -3.84 -0.31 3.77
CA VAL A 342 -4.90 -0.18 2.77
C VAL A 342 -4.33 0.52 1.54
N PRO A 343 -4.42 -0.07 0.33
CA PRO A 343 -3.81 0.49 -0.87
C PRO A 343 -4.52 1.77 -1.35
N GLU A 344 -3.95 2.40 -2.39
CA GLU A 344 -4.64 3.42 -3.16
C GLU A 344 -5.86 2.83 -3.86
N ARG A 345 -6.90 3.62 -4.12
CA ARG A 345 -7.96 3.24 -5.05
C ARG A 345 -7.36 3.12 -6.45
N TRP A 346 -7.65 2.03 -7.16
CA TRP A 346 -7.27 1.87 -8.56
C TRP A 346 -8.48 2.07 -9.48
N LEU A 347 -8.31 2.93 -10.47
CA LEU A 347 -9.30 3.19 -11.51
C LEU A 347 -8.66 2.91 -12.86
N CYS A 348 -9.11 1.87 -13.56
CA CYS A 348 -8.76 1.63 -14.96
C CYS A 348 -9.95 2.04 -15.84
N ARG A 349 -9.79 3.11 -16.62
CA ARG A 349 -10.84 3.61 -17.53
C ARG A 349 -10.86 2.85 -18.84
N ASP A 350 -9.67 2.53 -19.35
CA ASP A 350 -9.52 1.82 -20.61
C ASP A 350 -8.21 1.03 -20.63
N ALA A 351 -8.18 -0.03 -21.42
CA ALA A 351 -6.97 -0.75 -21.76
C ALA A 351 -7.12 -1.36 -23.16
N SER A 352 -6.06 -1.30 -23.95
CA SER A 352 -6.05 -1.85 -25.30
C SER A 352 -4.69 -2.40 -25.69
N LEU A 353 -4.73 -3.32 -26.65
CA LEU A 353 -3.59 -3.76 -27.44
C LEU A 353 -3.89 -3.49 -28.91
N GLU A 354 -3.01 -2.76 -29.58
CA GLU A 354 -3.16 -2.37 -30.99
C GLU A 354 -1.98 -2.90 -31.81
N GLU A 355 -2.25 -3.32 -33.05
CA GLU A 355 -1.22 -3.66 -34.04
C GLU A 355 -0.69 -2.43 -34.78
N ALA A 356 0.44 -2.59 -35.47
CA ALA A 356 0.93 -1.64 -36.45
C ALA A 356 -0.19 -1.23 -37.43
N GLY A 357 -0.44 0.08 -37.56
CA GLY A 357 -1.55 0.64 -38.34
C GLY A 357 -2.76 1.07 -37.51
N GLY A 358 -2.72 0.91 -36.18
CA GLY A 358 -3.74 1.45 -35.25
C GLY A 358 -4.99 0.57 -35.10
N ARG A 359 -4.94 -0.69 -35.55
CA ARG A 359 -6.04 -1.63 -35.39
C ARG A 359 -6.01 -2.21 -33.98
N THR A 360 -7.03 -1.91 -33.16
CA THR A 360 -7.23 -2.56 -31.86
C THR A 360 -7.53 -4.05 -32.06
N ILE A 361 -6.74 -4.91 -31.42
CA ILE A 361 -6.92 -6.36 -31.43
C ILE A 361 -7.45 -6.92 -30.12
N LEU A 362 -7.38 -6.13 -29.05
CA LEU A 362 -7.96 -6.48 -27.75
C LEU A 362 -8.29 -5.21 -26.98
N SER A 363 -9.48 -5.15 -26.37
CA SER A 363 -9.91 -4.03 -25.54
C SER A 363 -10.50 -4.50 -24.21
N LEU A 364 -10.41 -3.63 -23.20
CA LEU A 364 -11.05 -3.81 -21.90
C LEU A 364 -12.57 -3.96 -22.01
N ARG A 365 -13.14 -3.46 -23.11
CA ARG A 365 -14.56 -3.62 -23.47
C ARG A 365 -14.92 -5.05 -23.84
N ASP A 366 -13.96 -5.79 -24.39
CA ASP A 366 -14.14 -7.17 -24.84
C ASP A 366 -13.95 -8.14 -23.67
N HIS A 367 -13.04 -7.83 -22.74
CA HIS A 367 -12.69 -8.73 -21.66
C HIS A 367 -12.44 -8.01 -20.31
N PRO A 368 -13.22 -8.31 -19.25
CA PRO A 368 -13.10 -7.61 -17.97
C PRO A 368 -11.75 -7.87 -17.27
N LEU A 369 -11.11 -9.01 -17.48
CA LEU A 369 -9.81 -9.30 -16.86
C LEU A 369 -8.60 -8.72 -17.61
N LEU A 370 -8.79 -8.02 -18.74
CA LEU A 370 -7.67 -7.61 -19.61
C LEU A 370 -6.58 -6.84 -18.88
N ALA A 371 -6.93 -5.78 -18.14
CA ALA A 371 -5.94 -5.03 -17.37
C ALA A 371 -5.69 -5.73 -16.04
N SER A 372 -4.45 -6.21 -15.84
CA SER A 372 -4.06 -6.83 -14.58
C SER A 372 -4.22 -5.83 -13.43
N TYR A 373 -4.72 -6.30 -12.29
CA TYR A 373 -5.06 -5.46 -11.15
C TYR A 373 -3.88 -4.59 -10.70
N TYR A 374 -4.15 -3.31 -10.35
CA TYR A 374 -3.14 -2.31 -9.97
C TYR A 374 -2.04 -2.05 -11.01
N SER A 375 -2.19 -2.44 -12.27
CA SER A 375 -1.20 -2.11 -13.30
C SER A 375 -0.96 -0.60 -13.40
N ALA A 376 0.31 -0.22 -13.51
CA ALA A 376 0.70 1.15 -13.81
C ALA A 376 0.11 1.61 -15.15
N PRO A 377 -0.20 2.91 -15.33
CA PRO A 377 -0.61 3.43 -16.62
C PRO A 377 0.52 3.28 -17.65
N CYS A 378 0.16 3.03 -18.90
CA CYS A 378 1.11 2.98 -20.00
C CYS A 378 0.49 3.45 -21.32
N ASP A 379 1.36 3.98 -22.17
CA ASP A 379 1.10 4.21 -23.59
C ASP A 379 2.45 4.05 -24.29
N THR A 380 2.74 2.83 -24.75
CA THR A 380 4.05 2.47 -25.28
C THR A 380 3.94 1.57 -26.48
N GLU A 381 4.82 1.78 -27.45
CA GLU A 381 5.03 0.88 -28.57
C GLU A 381 6.21 -0.04 -28.27
N LEU A 382 6.01 -1.35 -28.50
CA LEU A 382 6.98 -2.40 -28.21
C LEU A 382 7.00 -3.42 -29.34
N GLU A 383 8.15 -4.01 -29.61
CA GLU A 383 8.24 -5.20 -30.45
C GLU A 383 7.62 -6.41 -29.73
N LEU A 384 7.17 -7.43 -30.49
CA LEU A 384 6.59 -8.65 -29.93
C LEU A 384 7.45 -9.28 -28.80
N ALA A 385 8.77 -9.29 -28.97
CA ALA A 385 9.70 -9.85 -27.98
C ALA A 385 9.69 -9.12 -26.63
N GLU A 386 9.37 -7.81 -26.64
CA GLU A 386 9.38 -6.96 -25.45
C GLU A 386 8.01 -6.93 -24.75
N ILE A 387 6.93 -7.02 -25.51
CA ILE A 387 5.56 -7.04 -24.96
C ILE A 387 5.15 -8.42 -24.47
N ARG A 388 5.61 -9.50 -25.11
CA ARG A 388 5.20 -10.88 -24.77
C ARG A 388 5.41 -11.25 -23.30
N PRO A 389 6.52 -10.86 -22.62
CA PRO A 389 6.67 -11.07 -21.17
C PRO A 389 5.68 -10.29 -20.30
N ARG A 390 5.05 -9.24 -20.83
CA ARG A 390 4.02 -8.41 -20.17
C ARG A 390 2.60 -8.93 -20.41
N LEU A 391 2.45 -9.95 -21.26
CA LEU A 391 1.19 -10.65 -21.53
C LEU A 391 1.09 -11.87 -20.62
N ARG A 392 0.36 -11.72 -19.51
CA ARG A 392 0.10 -12.77 -18.52
C ARG A 392 -0.90 -13.76 -19.08
N THR A 393 -0.62 -15.04 -18.89
CA THR A 393 -1.44 -16.15 -19.38
C THR A 393 -1.69 -17.15 -18.26
N HIS A 394 -2.78 -17.91 -18.37
CA HIS A 394 -3.05 -19.04 -17.50
C HIS A 394 -2.46 -20.35 -18.06
N ALA A 395 -2.44 -21.41 -17.25
CA ALA A 395 -2.07 -22.75 -17.72
C ALA A 395 -3.13 -23.37 -18.66
N LEU A 396 -4.40 -22.98 -18.49
CA LEU A 396 -5.49 -23.26 -19.43
C LEU A 396 -5.34 -22.32 -20.64
N SER A 397 -5.28 -22.89 -21.84
CA SER A 397 -4.82 -22.18 -23.03
C SER A 397 -5.80 -21.14 -23.54
N GLU A 398 -7.09 -21.40 -23.36
CA GLU A 398 -8.24 -20.60 -23.74
C GLU A 398 -8.58 -19.51 -22.70
N ALA A 399 -8.11 -19.67 -21.46
CA ALA A 399 -8.54 -18.86 -20.34
C ALA A 399 -7.70 -17.59 -20.16
N VAL A 400 -8.36 -16.46 -19.89
CA VAL A 400 -7.70 -15.22 -19.47
C VAL A 400 -7.58 -15.22 -17.94
N PRO A 401 -6.38 -15.10 -17.35
CA PRO A 401 -6.22 -15.15 -15.90
C PRO A 401 -6.70 -13.85 -15.24
N LEU A 402 -7.17 -13.96 -14.00
CA LEU A 402 -7.18 -12.83 -13.06
C LEU A 402 -5.73 -12.38 -12.84
N GLY A 403 -5.48 -11.08 -12.99
CA GLY A 403 -4.15 -10.51 -12.76
C GLY A 403 -3.59 -10.83 -11.38
N ALA A 404 -2.27 -11.06 -11.30
CA ALA A 404 -1.59 -11.38 -10.05
C ALA A 404 -1.64 -10.20 -9.04
N GLU A 405 -1.44 -10.54 -7.76
CA GLU A 405 -1.35 -9.59 -6.65
C GLU A 405 -0.24 -8.52 -6.83
N PRO A 406 -0.40 -7.34 -6.21
CA PRO A 406 -0.01 -6.05 -6.80
C PRO A 406 1.49 -5.74 -6.82
N ASP A 407 1.96 -5.38 -8.01
CA ASP A 407 3.09 -4.47 -8.21
C ASP A 407 2.61 -3.24 -9.01
N HIS A 408 2.40 -2.13 -8.31
CA HIS A 408 1.92 -0.86 -8.87
C HIS A 408 2.98 -0.11 -9.71
N LEU A 409 4.18 -0.67 -9.81
CA LEU A 409 5.30 -0.10 -10.56
C LEU A 409 5.40 -0.68 -11.96
N HIS A 410 4.67 -1.76 -12.23
CA HIS A 410 4.70 -2.46 -13.51
C HIS A 410 3.29 -2.54 -14.09
N TRP A 411 3.25 -2.65 -15.42
CA TRP A 411 2.00 -2.81 -16.15
C TRP A 411 2.00 -4.15 -16.86
N SER A 412 0.83 -4.79 -16.92
CA SER A 412 0.64 -6.04 -17.65
C SER A 412 -0.79 -6.20 -18.13
N LEU A 413 -0.94 -6.90 -19.25
CA LEU A 413 -2.24 -7.30 -19.79
C LEU A 413 -2.40 -8.81 -19.57
N CYS A 414 -3.60 -9.25 -19.20
CA CYS A 414 -3.96 -10.66 -19.12
C CYS A 414 -4.65 -11.08 -20.42
N VAL A 415 -4.17 -12.17 -21.00
CA VAL A 415 -4.67 -12.76 -22.25
C VAL A 415 -4.68 -14.28 -22.16
N SER A 416 -5.42 -14.96 -23.03
CA SER A 416 -5.32 -16.41 -23.18
C SER A 416 -3.95 -16.78 -23.75
N ALA A 417 -3.42 -17.97 -23.42
CA ALA A 417 -2.18 -18.44 -24.03
C ALA A 417 -2.31 -18.55 -25.55
N GLU A 418 -3.44 -19.04 -26.05
CA GLU A 418 -3.75 -19.13 -27.49
C GLU A 418 -3.59 -17.78 -28.19
N PHE A 419 -4.20 -16.73 -27.64
CA PHE A 419 -4.06 -15.37 -28.15
C PHE A 419 -2.59 -14.90 -28.18
N ARG A 420 -1.84 -15.11 -27.08
CA ARG A 420 -0.44 -14.69 -26.99
C ARG A 420 0.44 -15.40 -28.03
N GLU A 421 0.21 -16.68 -28.25
CA GLU A 421 0.96 -17.49 -29.22
C GLU A 421 0.56 -17.19 -30.67
N ALA A 422 -0.66 -16.72 -30.91
CA ALA A 422 -1.15 -16.31 -32.23
C ALA A 422 -0.64 -14.93 -32.70
N LEU A 423 0.02 -14.15 -31.83
CA LEU A 423 0.57 -12.84 -32.19
C LEU A 423 1.66 -12.98 -33.25
N LYS A 424 1.59 -12.11 -34.25
CA LYS A 424 2.53 -12.09 -35.38
C LYS A 424 3.75 -11.22 -35.06
N PRO A 425 4.91 -11.47 -35.67
CA PRO A 425 6.05 -10.57 -35.57
C PRO A 425 5.65 -9.15 -35.99
N GLY A 426 5.99 -8.15 -35.17
CA GLY A 426 5.69 -6.76 -35.43
C GLY A 426 5.63 -5.93 -34.16
N ARG A 427 5.25 -4.67 -34.35
CA ARG A 427 5.06 -3.69 -33.28
C ARG A 427 3.63 -3.68 -32.77
N TYR A 428 3.53 -3.52 -31.47
CA TYR A 428 2.28 -3.42 -30.75
C TYR A 428 2.29 -2.18 -29.88
N ARG A 429 1.17 -1.45 -29.86
CA ARG A 429 0.94 -0.37 -28.91
C ARG A 429 0.09 -0.90 -27.77
N ALA A 430 0.65 -0.92 -26.57
CA ALA A 430 -0.07 -1.24 -25.35
C ALA A 430 -0.50 0.06 -24.67
N ARG A 431 -1.78 0.14 -24.32
CA ARG A 431 -2.34 1.28 -23.59
C ARG A 431 -3.08 0.79 -22.36
N ILE A 432 -2.78 1.38 -21.22
CA ILE A 432 -3.54 1.23 -19.97
C ILE A 432 -3.77 2.65 -19.43
N ASP A 433 -5.01 3.12 -19.50
CA ASP A 433 -5.44 4.39 -18.92
C ASP A 433 -5.93 4.12 -17.50
N ALA A 434 -5.01 4.17 -16.55
CA ALA A 434 -5.27 3.88 -15.14
C ALA A 434 -4.71 4.92 -14.17
N PHE A 435 -5.36 5.02 -13.01
CA PHE A 435 -5.01 5.96 -11.95
C PHE A 435 -4.95 5.24 -10.60
N HIS A 436 -3.97 5.63 -9.79
CA HIS A 436 -3.90 5.31 -8.37
C HIS A 436 -4.25 6.57 -7.60
N LEU A 437 -5.29 6.48 -6.78
CA LEU A 437 -5.95 7.63 -6.16
C LEU A 437 -6.04 7.42 -4.66
N TYR A 438 -5.96 8.51 -3.92
CA TYR A 438 -6.39 8.55 -2.54
C TYR A 438 -7.91 8.37 -2.48
N GLY A 439 -8.36 7.39 -1.70
CA GLY A 439 -9.78 7.09 -1.55
C GLY A 439 -10.05 6.31 -0.27
N SER A 440 -11.23 5.70 -0.20
CA SER A 440 -11.64 4.88 0.93
C SER A 440 -12.00 3.46 0.50
N MET A 441 -11.68 2.51 1.36
CA MET A 441 -12.27 1.17 1.36
C MET A 441 -13.54 1.19 2.21
N THR A 442 -14.56 0.48 1.77
CA THR A 442 -15.82 0.31 2.49
C THR A 442 -15.95 -1.12 3.02
N VAL A 443 -16.40 -1.25 4.26
CA VAL A 443 -16.76 -2.50 4.92
C VAL A 443 -18.19 -2.40 5.41
N ALA A 444 -19.03 -3.39 5.08
CA ALA A 444 -20.38 -3.48 5.61
C ALA A 444 -20.45 -4.51 6.74
N GLU A 445 -20.94 -4.05 7.88
CA GLU A 445 -21.19 -4.82 9.10
C GLU A 445 -22.70 -5.04 9.23
N VAL A 446 -23.15 -6.29 9.31
CA VAL A 446 -24.55 -6.63 9.61
C VAL A 446 -24.56 -7.53 10.83
N LEU A 447 -25.08 -7.04 11.95
CA LEU A 447 -25.17 -7.79 13.20
C LEU A 447 -26.60 -8.31 13.38
N ALA A 448 -26.75 -9.64 13.41
CA ALA A 448 -27.94 -10.31 13.92
C ALA A 448 -27.73 -10.60 15.41
N GLU A 449 -28.22 -9.70 16.26
CA GLU A 449 -28.06 -9.81 17.71
C GLU A 449 -28.97 -10.91 18.29
N GLY A 450 -28.35 -11.83 19.03
CA GLY A 450 -29.02 -12.89 19.75
C GLY A 450 -28.98 -12.65 21.26
N VAL A 451 -29.16 -13.72 22.05
CA VAL A 451 -29.07 -13.70 23.52
C VAL A 451 -27.65 -13.97 24.05
N THR A 452 -26.69 -14.27 23.16
CA THR A 452 -25.28 -14.48 23.51
C THR A 452 -24.47 -13.21 23.27
N GLU A 453 -23.57 -12.88 24.20
CA GLU A 453 -22.58 -11.82 23.95
C GLU A 453 -21.53 -12.24 22.93
N GLU A 454 -21.19 -13.54 22.91
CA GLU A 454 -20.26 -14.14 21.96
C GLU A 454 -20.80 -14.08 20.53
N ILE A 455 -19.91 -13.78 19.57
CA ILE A 455 -20.25 -13.60 18.15
C ILE A 455 -19.58 -14.69 17.32
N VAL A 456 -20.36 -15.31 16.43
CA VAL A 456 -19.83 -16.05 15.27
C VAL A 456 -19.79 -15.11 14.08
N VAL A 457 -18.61 -14.91 13.50
CA VAL A 457 -18.39 -14.01 12.38
C VAL A 457 -18.41 -14.81 11.08
N ILE A 458 -19.27 -14.41 10.15
CA ILE A 458 -19.28 -14.87 8.76
C ILE A 458 -18.69 -13.73 7.93
N ALA A 459 -17.62 -13.99 7.18
CA ALA A 459 -17.01 -13.01 6.30
C ALA A 459 -17.04 -13.47 4.85
N ALA A 460 -17.29 -12.54 3.94
CA ALA A 460 -17.29 -12.78 2.51
C ALA A 460 -16.90 -11.50 1.75
N HIS A 461 -16.50 -11.64 0.49
CA HIS A 461 -15.99 -10.53 -0.32
C HIS A 461 -16.51 -10.55 -1.76
N ALA A 462 -16.55 -9.38 -2.39
CA ALA A 462 -17.07 -9.16 -3.74
C ALA A 462 -16.15 -8.21 -4.53
N ASP A 463 -14.84 -8.34 -4.32
CA ASP A 463 -13.78 -7.48 -4.82
C ASP A 463 -13.02 -8.11 -6.01
N HIS A 464 -13.55 -9.20 -6.57
CA HIS A 464 -13.02 -9.90 -7.73
C HIS A 464 -13.78 -9.49 -9.01
N ARG A 465 -13.07 -8.93 -9.99
CA ARG A 465 -13.67 -8.42 -11.24
C ARG A 465 -14.13 -9.57 -12.14
N GLY A 466 -15.37 -9.51 -12.62
CA GLY A 466 -15.82 -10.35 -13.73
C GLY A 466 -15.86 -11.85 -13.43
N MET A 467 -15.87 -12.23 -12.16
CA MET A 467 -15.88 -13.62 -11.71
C MET A 467 -17.09 -13.89 -10.82
N ALA A 468 -17.74 -15.03 -11.04
CA ALA A 468 -18.98 -15.40 -10.40
C ALA A 468 -18.79 -16.28 -9.17
N ASN A 469 -17.86 -17.24 -9.21
CA ASN A 469 -17.69 -18.20 -8.11
C ASN A 469 -16.65 -17.74 -7.09
N ASP A 470 -15.39 -17.48 -7.48
CA ASP A 470 -14.38 -16.88 -6.59
C ASP A 470 -14.53 -15.34 -6.55
N SER A 471 -15.04 -14.70 -5.51
CA SER A 471 -15.71 -15.25 -4.32
C SER A 471 -17.16 -14.77 -4.20
N LEU A 472 -17.70 -14.18 -5.28
CA LEU A 472 -19.02 -13.56 -5.29
C LEU A 472 -20.15 -14.52 -4.89
N SER A 473 -20.07 -15.80 -5.27
CA SER A 473 -21.05 -16.82 -4.89
C SER A 473 -21.11 -17.01 -3.36
N GLY A 474 -19.97 -16.95 -2.68
CA GLY A 474 -19.90 -16.98 -1.22
C GLY A 474 -20.55 -15.76 -0.57
N ALA A 475 -20.29 -14.56 -1.10
CA ALA A 475 -20.91 -13.32 -0.63
C ALA A 475 -22.43 -13.30 -0.83
N VAL A 476 -22.92 -13.79 -1.97
CA VAL A 476 -24.35 -13.97 -2.24
C VAL A 476 -24.96 -14.96 -1.26
N ALA A 477 -24.33 -16.12 -1.05
CA ALA A 477 -24.83 -17.15 -0.14
C ALA A 477 -24.94 -16.63 1.30
N ALA A 478 -23.88 -15.98 1.80
CA ALA A 478 -23.83 -15.41 3.15
C ALA A 478 -24.87 -14.29 3.35
N SER A 479 -25.03 -13.41 2.35
CA SER A 479 -26.03 -12.35 2.36
C SER A 479 -27.47 -12.89 2.41
N CYS A 480 -27.80 -13.87 1.57
CA CYS A 480 -29.12 -14.51 1.57
C CYS A 480 -29.41 -15.25 2.88
N ALA A 481 -28.43 -15.97 3.44
CA ALA A 481 -28.56 -16.64 4.73
C ALA A 481 -28.77 -15.63 5.87
N MET A 482 -28.06 -14.49 5.85
CA MET A 482 -28.21 -13.43 6.85
C MET A 482 -29.61 -12.79 6.80
N ARG A 483 -30.21 -12.61 5.60
CA ARG A 483 -31.60 -12.14 5.48
C ARG A 483 -32.59 -13.08 6.17
N ARG A 484 -32.39 -14.40 6.05
CA ARG A 484 -33.22 -15.40 6.75
C ARG A 484 -32.99 -15.32 8.26
N ARG A 485 -31.73 -15.24 8.69
CA ARG A 485 -31.34 -15.12 10.10
C ARG A 485 -31.99 -13.94 10.81
N ILE A 486 -31.99 -12.76 10.19
CA ILE A 486 -32.59 -11.55 10.77
C ILE A 486 -34.10 -11.71 10.95
N LYS A 487 -34.79 -12.39 10.02
CA LYS A 487 -36.24 -12.65 10.12
C LYS A 487 -36.56 -13.66 11.23
N GLU A 488 -35.74 -14.69 11.38
CA GLU A 488 -35.95 -15.79 12.32
C GLU A 488 -35.61 -15.44 13.78
N ARG A 489 -34.83 -14.38 14.04
CA ARG A 489 -34.42 -13.93 15.38
C ARG A 489 -33.83 -15.03 16.26
N GLY A 490 -32.70 -15.60 15.86
CA GLY A 490 -32.09 -16.68 16.63
C GLY A 490 -31.30 -16.25 17.87
N ARG A 491 -30.79 -17.25 18.60
CA ARG A 491 -30.20 -17.10 19.94
C ARG A 491 -28.72 -16.75 19.94
N GLN A 492 -27.95 -17.31 19.03
CA GLN A 492 -26.54 -17.00 18.82
C GLN A 492 -26.40 -15.65 18.11
N SER A 493 -25.58 -14.74 18.65
CA SER A 493 -25.21 -13.52 17.94
C SER A 493 -24.31 -13.86 16.74
N VAL A 494 -24.69 -13.38 15.56
CA VAL A 494 -24.00 -13.64 14.29
C VAL A 494 -23.70 -12.32 13.61
N LEU A 495 -22.47 -12.17 13.13
CA LEU A 495 -22.03 -10.99 12.40
C LEU A 495 -21.67 -11.36 10.97
N LEU A 496 -22.32 -10.75 9.98
CA LEU A 496 -21.89 -10.79 8.59
C LEU A 496 -20.98 -9.59 8.32
N LEU A 497 -19.77 -9.87 7.82
CA LEU A 497 -18.82 -8.87 7.32
C LEU A 497 -18.67 -9.03 5.82
N LEU A 498 -19.05 -7.99 5.08
CA LEU A 498 -18.75 -7.86 3.66
C LEU A 498 -17.58 -6.89 3.53
N ALA A 499 -16.38 -7.44 3.30
CA ALA A 499 -15.13 -6.69 3.35
C ALA A 499 -14.14 -7.27 2.33
N PRO A 500 -13.32 -6.44 1.65
CA PRO A 500 -12.21 -6.94 0.85
C PRO A 500 -11.30 -7.83 1.70
N LYS A 501 -10.95 -9.00 1.19
CA LYS A 501 -10.35 -10.08 2.00
C LYS A 501 -9.02 -9.66 2.63
N THR A 502 -8.08 -9.20 1.82
CA THR A 502 -6.68 -8.96 2.22
C THR A 502 -6.53 -7.82 3.23
N PHE A 503 -7.29 -6.72 3.04
CA PHE A 503 -7.12 -5.50 3.84
C PHE A 503 -8.30 -5.23 4.78
N GLY A 504 -9.50 -5.66 4.40
CA GLY A 504 -10.74 -5.34 5.09
C GLY A 504 -10.85 -6.02 6.45
N LEU A 505 -10.56 -7.33 6.54
CA LEU A 505 -10.69 -8.07 7.81
C LEU A 505 -9.66 -7.62 8.87
N PRO A 506 -8.35 -7.53 8.57
CA PRO A 506 -7.38 -7.05 9.56
C PRO A 506 -7.67 -5.62 10.02
N TRP A 507 -8.04 -4.73 9.08
CA TRP A 507 -8.41 -3.36 9.42
C TRP A 507 -9.67 -3.30 10.30
N TYR A 508 -10.70 -4.09 9.97
CA TYR A 508 -11.95 -4.12 10.71
C TYR A 508 -11.74 -4.52 12.17
N PHE A 509 -11.10 -5.66 12.42
CA PHE A 509 -10.89 -6.13 13.79
C PHE A 509 -10.00 -5.19 14.62
N ARG A 510 -9.02 -4.54 13.98
CA ARG A 510 -8.22 -3.49 14.64
C ARG A 510 -9.06 -2.27 15.01
N SER A 511 -10.01 -1.90 14.16
CA SER A 511 -10.84 -0.70 14.32
C SER A 511 -12.07 -0.95 15.20
N ARG A 512 -12.42 -2.22 15.44
CA ARG A 512 -13.57 -2.68 16.25
C ARG A 512 -13.08 -3.64 17.34
N PRO A 513 -12.22 -3.20 18.29
CA PRO A 513 -11.68 -4.07 19.33
C PRO A 513 -12.75 -4.76 20.18
N GLU A 514 -13.90 -4.11 20.37
CA GLU A 514 -15.08 -4.67 21.05
C GLU A 514 -15.73 -5.85 20.30
N VAL A 515 -15.60 -5.91 18.98
CA VAL A 515 -16.04 -7.07 18.18
C VAL A 515 -14.97 -8.16 18.24
N ALA A 516 -13.69 -7.77 18.15
CA ALA A 516 -12.57 -8.70 18.24
C ALA A 516 -12.57 -9.52 19.55
N THR A 517 -12.93 -8.89 20.68
CA THR A 517 -13.01 -9.59 21.99
C THR A 517 -14.21 -10.52 22.12
N ARG A 518 -15.31 -10.24 21.40
CA ARG A 518 -16.54 -11.04 21.39
C ARG A 518 -16.51 -12.19 20.38
N ALA A 519 -15.68 -12.08 19.33
CA ALA A 519 -15.58 -13.08 18.30
C ALA A 519 -15.08 -14.43 18.86
N ARG A 520 -15.74 -15.53 18.47
CA ARG A 520 -15.39 -16.91 18.86
C ARG A 520 -15.04 -17.82 17.70
N ALA A 521 -15.48 -17.46 16.50
CA ALA A 521 -15.11 -18.11 15.27
C ALA A 521 -15.24 -17.09 14.12
N LEU A 522 -14.34 -17.18 13.16
CA LEU A 522 -14.44 -16.51 11.87
C LEU A 522 -14.61 -17.59 10.78
N ILE A 523 -15.68 -17.50 10.00
CA ILE A 523 -15.97 -18.40 8.89
C ILE A 523 -15.93 -17.56 7.62
N LEU A 524 -14.89 -17.76 6.82
CA LEU A 524 -14.80 -17.26 5.46
C LEU A 524 -15.70 -18.13 4.58
N VAL A 525 -16.55 -17.52 3.78
CA VAL A 525 -17.46 -18.22 2.88
C VAL A 525 -17.02 -17.93 1.45
N GLU A 526 -16.48 -18.94 0.79
CA GLU A 526 -15.75 -18.81 -0.48
C GLU A 526 -16.31 -19.81 -1.51
N SER A 527 -16.39 -19.44 -2.78
CA SER A 527 -16.65 -20.39 -3.89
C SER A 527 -17.81 -21.39 -3.64
N MET A 528 -18.99 -20.89 -3.23
CA MET A 528 -20.14 -21.70 -2.79
C MET A 528 -21.06 -22.18 -3.91
N GLY A 529 -20.69 -21.95 -5.18
CA GLY A 529 -21.52 -22.17 -6.35
C GLY A 529 -21.25 -23.47 -7.12
N LEU A 530 -20.34 -24.32 -6.66
CA LEU A 530 -19.98 -25.56 -7.36
C LEU A 530 -20.86 -26.76 -6.95
N ALA A 531 -20.81 -27.85 -7.73
CA ALA A 531 -21.62 -29.05 -7.50
C ALA A 531 -21.03 -30.01 -6.45
N GLU A 532 -19.78 -29.78 -6.05
CA GLU A 532 -19.07 -30.58 -5.07
C GLU A 532 -19.70 -30.46 -3.69
N GLU A 533 -19.51 -31.50 -2.88
CA GLU A 533 -19.92 -31.49 -1.48
C GLU A 533 -19.20 -30.38 -0.71
N PRO A 534 -19.84 -29.79 0.32
CA PRO A 534 -19.22 -28.76 1.14
C PRO A 534 -17.94 -29.25 1.81
N VAL A 535 -16.94 -28.38 1.85
CA VAL A 535 -15.67 -28.60 2.54
C VAL A 535 -15.51 -27.52 3.60
N LEU A 536 -15.18 -27.94 4.82
CA LEU A 536 -14.69 -27.05 5.87
C LEU A 536 -13.17 -27.16 5.98
N GLN A 537 -12.49 -26.07 5.66
CA GLN A 537 -11.05 -25.96 5.79
C GLN A 537 -10.65 -25.18 7.03
N PHE A 538 -9.54 -25.57 7.64
CA PHE A 538 -8.98 -24.86 8.78
C PHE A 538 -7.50 -25.19 9.01
N PRO A 539 -6.72 -24.23 9.51
CA PRO A 539 -5.38 -24.51 10.02
C PRO A 539 -5.48 -25.29 11.33
N ARG A 540 -4.43 -26.06 11.67
CA ARG A 540 -4.35 -26.79 12.97
C ARG A 540 -4.58 -25.90 14.19
N GLN A 541 -4.19 -24.63 14.09
CA GLN A 541 -4.33 -23.63 15.15
C GLN A 541 -5.80 -23.35 15.52
N SER A 542 -6.74 -23.67 14.62
CA SER A 542 -8.18 -23.52 14.87
C SER A 542 -8.80 -24.66 15.70
N GLU A 543 -8.07 -25.71 16.07
CA GLU A 543 -8.58 -26.93 16.75
C GLU A 543 -8.81 -26.77 18.29
N GLY A 544 -9.54 -25.72 18.69
CA GLY A 544 -9.89 -25.44 20.10
C GLY A 544 -11.33 -25.83 20.52
N PRO A 545 -11.81 -25.43 21.70
CA PRO A 545 -13.18 -25.72 22.15
C PRO A 545 -14.29 -25.24 21.19
N CYS A 546 -14.07 -24.10 20.51
CA CYS A 546 -14.99 -23.59 19.49
C CYS A 546 -14.99 -24.44 18.22
N HIS A 547 -13.88 -25.09 17.89
CA HIS A 547 -13.77 -26.01 16.74
C HIS A 547 -14.83 -27.09 16.79
N ARG A 548 -14.90 -27.80 17.92
CA ARG A 548 -15.83 -28.91 18.05
C ARG A 548 -17.27 -28.44 17.88
N ALA A 549 -17.62 -27.26 18.39
CA ALA A 549 -18.96 -26.68 18.23
C ALA A 549 -19.26 -26.31 16.78
N VAL A 550 -18.37 -25.59 16.10
CA VAL A 550 -18.53 -25.18 14.69
C VAL A 550 -18.60 -26.40 13.77
N VAL A 551 -17.65 -27.33 13.89
CA VAL A 551 -17.61 -28.55 13.06
C VAL A 551 -18.84 -29.41 13.29
N THR A 552 -19.27 -29.61 14.55
CA THR A 552 -20.47 -30.40 14.85
C THR A 552 -21.71 -29.76 14.23
N ALA A 553 -21.91 -28.45 14.43
CA ALA A 553 -23.04 -27.74 13.85
C ALA A 553 -23.05 -27.79 12.32
N LEU A 554 -21.88 -27.69 11.68
CA LEU A 554 -21.75 -27.80 10.22
C LEU A 554 -22.01 -29.23 9.72
N LYS A 555 -21.50 -30.27 10.39
CA LYS A 555 -21.79 -31.67 10.02
C LYS A 555 -23.24 -32.06 10.25
N GLU A 556 -23.89 -31.53 11.28
CA GLU A 556 -25.33 -31.68 11.49
C GLU A 556 -26.17 -30.95 10.42
N ALA A 557 -25.62 -29.88 9.83
CA ALA A 557 -26.27 -29.12 8.76
C ALA A 557 -26.02 -29.74 7.36
N ALA A 558 -24.85 -30.35 7.15
CA ALA A 558 -24.48 -31.13 5.97
C ALA A 558 -23.70 -32.40 6.37
N PRO A 559 -24.37 -33.56 6.46
CA PRO A 559 -23.70 -34.82 6.83
C PRO A 559 -22.59 -35.26 5.88
N ALA A 560 -22.66 -34.83 4.61
CA ALA A 560 -21.64 -35.10 3.59
C ALA A 560 -20.43 -34.15 3.65
N LEU A 561 -20.44 -33.16 4.55
CA LEU A 561 -19.37 -32.18 4.67
C LEU A 561 -18.05 -32.86 5.03
N THR A 562 -17.02 -32.54 4.27
CA THR A 562 -15.66 -33.03 4.49
C THR A 562 -14.80 -31.97 5.19
N GLU A 563 -13.76 -32.42 5.88
CA GLU A 563 -12.78 -31.54 6.52
C GLU A 563 -11.46 -31.58 5.74
N ALA A 564 -10.86 -30.41 5.52
CA ALA A 564 -9.52 -30.32 4.95
C ALA A 564 -8.59 -29.52 5.87
N ARG A 565 -7.52 -30.16 6.35
CA ARG A 565 -6.55 -29.55 7.27
C ARG A 565 -5.34 -29.03 6.51
N GLY A 566 -5.03 -27.74 6.62
CA GLY A 566 -3.86 -27.14 5.99
C GLY A 566 -4.08 -25.69 5.57
N ASP A 567 -3.10 -25.14 4.88
CA ASP A 567 -3.25 -23.85 4.18
C ASP A 567 -4.28 -24.01 3.07
N SER A 568 -5.28 -23.13 3.01
CA SER A 568 -6.28 -23.18 1.94
C SER A 568 -5.90 -22.34 0.73
N ALA A 569 -6.60 -22.58 -0.38
CA ALA A 569 -6.53 -21.73 -1.58
C ALA A 569 -6.98 -20.28 -1.31
N TRP A 570 -7.84 -20.09 -0.31
CA TRP A 570 -8.44 -18.79 0.04
C TRP A 570 -7.92 -18.20 1.35
N LEU A 571 -6.93 -18.80 2.02
CA LEU A 571 -6.43 -18.27 3.29
C LEU A 571 -4.94 -18.56 3.42
N SER A 572 -4.14 -17.52 3.28
CA SER A 572 -2.70 -17.64 3.48
C SER A 572 -2.35 -17.57 4.97
N ALA A 573 -1.20 -18.13 5.34
CA ALA A 573 -0.62 -17.90 6.67
C ALA A 573 -0.40 -16.41 6.95
N ALA A 574 -0.22 -15.59 5.91
CA ALA A 574 -0.05 -14.16 6.07
C ALA A 574 -1.35 -13.44 6.44
N ASP A 575 -2.46 -13.82 5.83
CA ASP A 575 -3.80 -13.31 6.16
C ASP A 575 -4.17 -13.63 7.61
N LEU A 576 -3.83 -14.86 8.06
CA LEU A 576 -4.09 -15.32 9.42
C LEU A 576 -3.32 -14.55 10.49
N ALA A 577 -2.05 -14.22 10.22
CA ALA A 577 -1.19 -13.54 11.18
C ALA A 577 -1.65 -12.11 11.50
N ASP A 578 -2.52 -11.54 10.67
CA ASP A 578 -3.01 -10.18 10.78
C ASP A 578 -4.40 -10.08 11.46
N LEU A 579 -4.98 -11.22 11.83
CA LEU A 579 -6.25 -11.34 12.56
C LEU A 579 -6.04 -11.41 14.09
N PRO A 580 -7.10 -11.22 14.90
CA PRO A 580 -6.99 -11.32 16.36
C PRO A 580 -6.36 -12.64 16.82
N HIS A 581 -5.35 -12.54 17.68
CA HIS A 581 -4.61 -13.70 18.17
C HIS A 581 -5.55 -14.71 18.84
N GLY A 582 -5.47 -15.97 18.43
CA GLY A 582 -6.25 -17.07 18.98
C GLY A 582 -7.70 -17.15 18.50
N LEU A 583 -8.14 -16.27 17.58
CA LEU A 583 -9.45 -16.40 16.92
C LEU A 583 -9.40 -17.60 15.95
N PRO A 584 -10.22 -18.66 16.16
CA PRO A 584 -10.29 -19.77 15.22
C PRO A 584 -10.88 -19.31 13.89
N VAL A 585 -10.16 -19.59 12.79
CA VAL A 585 -10.58 -19.26 11.43
C VAL A 585 -10.89 -20.53 10.65
N TYR A 586 -11.97 -20.48 9.89
CA TYR A 586 -12.46 -21.53 9.02
C TYR A 586 -12.71 -20.95 7.62
N CYS A 587 -12.56 -21.78 6.59
CA CYS A 587 -13.03 -21.47 5.24
C CYS A 587 -14.04 -22.55 4.83
N LEU A 588 -15.27 -22.14 4.55
CA LEU A 588 -16.33 -23.00 4.03
C LEU A 588 -16.45 -22.75 2.52
N ASN A 589 -16.29 -23.80 1.73
CA ASN A 589 -16.38 -23.74 0.27
C ASN A 589 -16.95 -25.02 -0.31
N ARG A 590 -17.14 -25.05 -1.63
CA ARG A 590 -17.36 -26.25 -2.43
C ARG A 590 -16.21 -26.36 -3.42
N SER A 591 -15.37 -27.38 -3.28
CA SER A 591 -14.20 -27.60 -4.14
C SER A 591 -13.69 -29.02 -3.99
N ALA A 592 -13.29 -29.64 -5.10
CA ALA A 592 -12.68 -30.97 -5.10
C ALA A 592 -11.24 -30.96 -4.57
N HIS A 593 -10.51 -29.85 -4.76
CA HIS A 593 -9.09 -29.72 -4.41
C HIS A 593 -8.83 -28.50 -3.50
N PRO A 594 -9.45 -28.45 -2.31
CA PRO A 594 -9.55 -27.21 -1.54
C PRO A 594 -8.18 -26.72 -1.00
N LEU A 595 -7.17 -27.61 -0.95
CA LEU A 595 -5.79 -27.29 -0.54
C LEU A 595 -4.86 -26.93 -1.71
N ASP A 596 -5.32 -27.06 -2.96
CA ASP A 596 -4.58 -26.62 -4.14
C ASP A 596 -4.76 -25.11 -4.32
N LYS A 597 -3.68 -24.33 -4.12
CA LYS A 597 -3.72 -22.87 -4.17
C LYS A 597 -3.82 -22.33 -5.60
N GLU A 598 -3.44 -23.12 -6.60
CA GLU A 598 -3.41 -22.72 -8.00
C GLU A 598 -4.66 -23.20 -8.74
N ALA A 599 -5.16 -24.40 -8.41
CA ALA A 599 -6.28 -25.02 -9.09
C ALA A 599 -7.24 -25.76 -8.13
N PRO A 600 -7.90 -25.06 -7.19
CA PRO A 600 -8.90 -25.68 -6.31
C PRO A 600 -10.09 -26.25 -7.09
N TYR A 601 -10.37 -25.71 -8.28
CA TYR A 601 -11.33 -26.24 -9.23
C TYR A 601 -10.98 -25.78 -10.65
N PRO A 602 -11.48 -26.45 -11.71
CA PRO A 602 -11.23 -26.05 -13.09
C PRO A 602 -11.67 -24.62 -13.39
N GLY A 603 -10.78 -23.79 -13.92
CA GLY A 603 -11.09 -22.40 -14.28
C GLY A 603 -11.00 -21.39 -13.14
N PHE A 604 -10.57 -21.78 -11.94
CA PHE A 604 -10.33 -20.88 -10.81
C PHE A 604 -9.47 -19.67 -11.20
N ARG A 605 -9.92 -18.46 -10.83
CA ARG A 605 -9.26 -17.17 -11.11
C ARG A 605 -9.02 -16.94 -12.60
N THR A 606 -10.01 -17.28 -13.42
CA THR A 606 -9.96 -17.02 -14.86
C THR A 606 -11.29 -16.50 -15.39
N SER A 607 -11.28 -16.09 -16.66
CA SER A 607 -12.45 -15.72 -17.44
C SER A 607 -13.52 -16.79 -17.58
N LEU A 608 -13.20 -18.04 -17.25
CA LEU A 608 -14.16 -19.15 -17.31
C LEU A 608 -15.20 -19.07 -16.19
N GLU A 609 -14.95 -18.31 -15.11
CA GLU A 609 -15.87 -18.12 -13.98
C GLU A 609 -17.03 -17.17 -14.28
N THR A 610 -17.76 -17.45 -15.36
CA THR A 610 -18.98 -16.73 -15.73
C THR A 610 -20.15 -17.11 -14.80
N PRO A 611 -21.25 -16.36 -14.79
CA PRO A 611 -22.44 -16.78 -14.04
C PRO A 611 -22.97 -18.17 -14.43
N ASP A 612 -22.75 -18.62 -15.66
CA ASP A 612 -23.19 -19.94 -16.14
C ASP A 612 -22.25 -21.08 -15.68
N PHE A 613 -21.06 -20.74 -15.17
CA PHE A 613 -20.18 -21.67 -14.47
C PHE A 613 -20.73 -22.07 -13.09
N VAL A 614 -21.57 -21.21 -12.49
CA VAL A 614 -22.17 -21.45 -11.18
C VAL A 614 -23.39 -22.36 -11.31
N SER A 615 -23.43 -23.42 -10.49
CA SER A 615 -24.63 -24.22 -10.33
C SER A 615 -25.60 -23.55 -9.36
N PHE A 616 -26.62 -22.86 -9.88
CA PHE A 616 -27.57 -22.13 -9.03
C PHE A 616 -28.34 -23.00 -8.05
N ARG A 617 -28.61 -24.27 -8.41
CA ARG A 617 -29.14 -25.26 -7.47
C ARG A 617 -28.22 -25.42 -6.26
N HIS A 618 -26.93 -25.62 -6.48
CA HIS A 618 -25.98 -25.81 -5.38
C HIS A 618 -25.67 -24.51 -4.63
N LEU A 619 -25.80 -23.35 -5.28
CA LEU A 619 -25.76 -22.06 -4.61
C LEU A 619 -26.95 -21.88 -3.66
N GLU A 620 -28.16 -22.30 -4.05
CA GLU A 620 -29.32 -22.36 -3.15
C GLU A 620 -29.09 -23.36 -2.01
N ASP A 621 -28.57 -24.56 -2.31
CA ASP A 621 -28.20 -25.54 -1.30
C ASP A 621 -27.16 -24.98 -0.30
N SER A 622 -26.24 -24.12 -0.76
CA SER A 622 -25.26 -23.41 0.08
C SER A 622 -25.91 -22.37 0.99
N VAL A 623 -26.93 -21.64 0.53
CA VAL A 623 -27.73 -20.75 1.38
C VAL A 623 -28.46 -21.55 2.46
N ASP A 624 -29.05 -22.68 2.08
CA ASP A 624 -29.75 -23.58 2.98
C ASP A 624 -28.81 -24.22 4.00
N LEU A 625 -27.60 -24.60 3.58
CA LEU A 625 -26.53 -25.06 4.47
C LEU A 625 -26.20 -24.01 5.53
N LEU A 626 -25.91 -22.77 5.13
CA LEU A 626 -25.60 -21.68 6.06
C LEU A 626 -26.76 -21.42 7.02
N SER A 627 -28.00 -21.42 6.52
CA SER A 627 -29.21 -21.23 7.34
C SER A 627 -29.37 -22.33 8.39
N ARG A 628 -29.19 -23.60 7.98
CA ARG A 628 -29.22 -24.76 8.89
C ARG A 628 -28.10 -24.71 9.91
N PHE A 629 -26.88 -24.37 9.49
CA PHE A 629 -25.73 -24.19 10.39
C PHE A 629 -26.02 -23.17 11.49
N LEU A 630 -26.53 -21.98 11.12
CA LEU A 630 -26.91 -20.95 12.09
C LEU A 630 -28.01 -21.43 13.05
N SER A 631 -28.97 -22.21 12.57
CA SER A 631 -30.00 -22.83 13.42
C SER A 631 -29.41 -23.88 14.39
N ARG A 632 -28.43 -24.68 13.95
CA ARG A 632 -27.73 -25.66 14.82
C ARG A 632 -26.90 -24.99 15.90
N LEU A 633 -26.32 -23.83 15.62
CA LEU A 633 -25.65 -23.03 16.65
C LEU A 633 -26.62 -22.63 17.77
N ASP A 634 -27.86 -22.25 17.45
CA ASP A 634 -28.86 -21.91 18.47
C ASP A 634 -29.20 -23.10 19.38
N SER A 635 -29.41 -24.30 18.81
CA SER A 635 -29.65 -25.52 19.58
C SER A 635 -28.47 -25.89 20.49
N SER A 636 -27.25 -25.48 20.14
CA SER A 636 -26.09 -25.66 21.01
C SER A 636 -26.09 -24.71 22.21
N VAL A 637 -26.61 -23.48 22.03
CA VAL A 637 -26.76 -22.48 23.11
C VAL A 637 -27.82 -22.95 24.11
N GLU A 638 -28.92 -23.53 23.64
CA GLU A 638 -29.98 -24.08 24.51
C GLU A 638 -29.43 -25.19 25.42
N ARG A 639 -28.70 -26.15 24.85
CA ARG A 639 -28.08 -27.26 25.58
C ARG A 639 -27.03 -26.84 26.63
N ARG A 640 -26.45 -25.63 26.51
CA ARG A 640 -25.53 -25.08 27.52
C ARG A 640 -26.24 -24.34 28.66
N ARG A 641 -27.51 -23.95 28.47
CA ARG A 641 -28.31 -23.21 29.46
C ARG A 641 -29.30 -24.10 30.21
N SER A 642 -29.69 -25.24 29.64
CA SER A 642 -30.37 -26.35 30.32
C SER A 642 -29.37 -27.17 31.12
#